data_AF-A0A239IGA9-F1
#
_entry.id   AF-A0A239IGA9-F1
#
_cell.length_a   1.000
_cell.length_b   1.000
_cell.length_c   1.000
_cell.angle_alpha   90.00
_cell.angle_beta   90.00
_cell.angle_gamma   90.00
#
_symmetry.space_group_name_H-M   'P 1'
#
loop_
_entity.id
_entity.type
_entity.pdbx_description
1 polymer ?
#
loop_
_entity_poly.entity_id
_entity_poly.type
_entity_poly.pdbx_seq_one_letter_code
_entity_poly.pdbx_strand_id
1 'polypeptide(L)'
;MLTQVYRDISVLSSLGEDVLLFRRMSGHEELGGLFLYHIDVLTMLSSVDFDAVLGREMSVRVTSGSSVRYFHGLVSRFTHLGSEGRYGLYRAEVRPWLWFLTRNRDSRIFQGETVPEIVKKVLRGRGFTDLSDRLSGTYLPWEYCVQYQESDYAFISRLLEHEGIYYYFSHENGRHVLVLADGAASHDPLSPSSQVRFQPEKRQRERLRVVTGWTLSREVTAGTHIVDDYDFENPRAQLRTPLSMPHAHEMSGMEVYEYPSNMAYQPSGRRGENAMPYARVRLEAQQGLHETILAESNVTGLAAGMLFRLTHHPISSQNREYLVTQTSIEMVSDAYEGGGGGDGEQDTYLCRIALVPGTVPFRTPRRTPWPRMGGPQTAMVVGKAGEEIWTDRHGRIKVHFPWDREGNADENSSCWVRVAQAWAGRRWGAQFLPRVGQEVVVSFLDGDPNRPLVTGAVYNGEAQPPFGLPERATQSGWRSSSSKGGAGGNEFRFEDKAGREQVFIHAQRALDVKVRASHRESMGGDRHQTVGRDKKAMVEGNHHDIVWTDRYQNVDANASLMVGLDRHREIGQNYALKAGLEVAVEAGLSISLKASGGFITIGPTGVTISGNLVLVNSGGSPSALQAQVTEPDEAQHAPDSEPGRGGGRPRARRISRLAANRHRIARIAARMAEDGRAAAQARLKAEEDAGADLRKQAVGEGEATTPTPLSPEQEARHALDMGLLSQHVYGEDPTLPPGYSVVSQDELRMLGINPSSLNDPKTNFRAEVYKKDGIDGPEYVVAYRGTDFSKFADIKDNALQAFGAENEHYKQAIKLAREMNIATNGKVSFTGHSLGGGMASAAAVATGRPAITFNAAGLHPDTVAAYSDAPPADVTAYYVPGEFLSNVQDNRELVLAVPSSLVVGAVNPWAGVAAGLYVGSDSEALGATLPRAYGRRVALPEPFDEDASWLDDNSFQRHRIKSVIKGLEKAHRNAGGVSR
;
A
#
# COMPACT_ATOMS: atom_id res chain seq x y z
N MET A 1 -74.07 -24.10 -24.62
CA MET A 1 -72.87 -23.32 -24.23
C MET A 1 -72.77 -23.39 -22.72
N LEU A 2 -71.65 -23.85 -22.18
CA LEU A 2 -71.35 -23.61 -20.76
C LEU A 2 -70.85 -22.18 -20.65
N THR A 3 -71.42 -21.43 -19.71
CA THR A 3 -71.04 -20.04 -19.46
C THR A 3 -70.76 -19.84 -17.98
N GLN A 4 -69.78 -19.00 -17.69
CA GLN A 4 -69.44 -18.58 -16.32
C GLN A 4 -70.17 -17.30 -15.88
N VAL A 5 -71.00 -16.71 -16.74
CA VAL A 5 -71.69 -15.43 -16.48
C VAL A 5 -72.53 -15.46 -15.18
N TYR A 6 -73.14 -16.60 -14.87
CA TYR A 6 -73.99 -16.79 -13.68
C TYR A 6 -73.27 -17.44 -12.49
N ARG A 7 -71.94 -17.61 -12.56
CA ARG A 7 -71.15 -18.19 -11.48
C ARG A 7 -70.52 -17.10 -10.61
N ASP A 8 -70.42 -17.38 -9.31
CA ASP A 8 -69.77 -16.49 -8.33
C ASP A 8 -68.27 -16.31 -8.61
N ILE A 9 -67.66 -17.24 -9.35
CA ILE A 9 -66.26 -17.18 -9.78
C ILE A 9 -66.17 -17.42 -11.29
N SER A 10 -65.45 -16.55 -11.99
CA SER A 10 -65.22 -16.65 -13.43
C SER A 10 -63.77 -16.28 -13.78
N VAL A 11 -63.21 -16.92 -14.80
CA VAL A 11 -61.90 -16.55 -15.38
C VAL A 11 -62.07 -15.84 -16.73
N LEU A 12 -61.29 -14.80 -16.93
CA LEU A 12 -61.15 -14.05 -18.18
C LEU A 12 -59.72 -14.26 -18.70
N SER A 13 -59.58 -14.50 -20.00
CA SER A 13 -58.29 -14.74 -20.66
C SER A 13 -58.25 -14.13 -22.06
N SER A 14 -57.06 -14.05 -22.65
CA SER A 14 -56.84 -13.58 -24.03
C SER A 14 -57.54 -14.42 -25.12
N LEU A 15 -57.97 -15.65 -24.80
CA LEU A 15 -58.63 -16.53 -25.77
C LEU A 15 -60.11 -16.18 -26.01
N GLY A 16 -60.67 -15.26 -25.24
CA GLY A 16 -62.08 -14.87 -25.30
C GLY A 16 -62.92 -15.47 -24.17
N GLU A 17 -64.16 -15.03 -24.10
CA GLU A 17 -65.12 -15.45 -23.06
C GLU A 17 -65.47 -16.93 -23.19
N ASP A 18 -65.59 -17.61 -22.05
CA ASP A 18 -66.03 -19.01 -21.94
C ASP A 18 -65.21 -20.06 -22.72
N VAL A 19 -64.01 -19.70 -23.22
CA VAL A 19 -63.05 -20.65 -23.81
C VAL A 19 -62.31 -21.44 -22.72
N LEU A 20 -61.93 -20.74 -21.66
CA LEU A 20 -61.35 -21.31 -20.43
C LEU A 20 -62.35 -21.12 -19.29
N LEU A 21 -62.67 -22.21 -18.60
CA LEU A 21 -63.63 -22.25 -17.50
C LEU A 21 -62.91 -22.41 -16.16
N PHE A 22 -63.15 -21.52 -15.20
CA PHE A 22 -62.50 -21.57 -13.90
C PHE A 22 -62.89 -22.84 -13.14
N ARG A 23 -61.91 -23.59 -12.62
CA ARG A 23 -62.13 -24.77 -11.79
C ARG A 23 -61.67 -24.58 -10.35
N ARG A 24 -60.42 -24.18 -10.16
CA ARG A 24 -59.79 -24.00 -8.84
C ARG A 24 -58.73 -22.92 -8.93
N MET A 25 -58.49 -22.23 -7.83
CA MET A 25 -57.31 -21.40 -7.66
C MET A 25 -56.69 -21.59 -6.28
N SER A 26 -55.37 -21.67 -6.25
CA SER A 26 -54.58 -21.41 -5.04
C SER A 26 -53.69 -20.20 -5.27
N GLY A 27 -53.75 -19.21 -4.40
CA GLY A 27 -53.05 -17.94 -4.55
C GLY A 27 -52.26 -17.54 -3.32
N HIS A 28 -51.18 -16.78 -3.53
CA HIS A 28 -50.38 -16.21 -2.47
C HIS A 28 -50.00 -14.76 -2.81
N GLU A 29 -50.18 -13.85 -1.85
CA GLU A 29 -49.84 -12.43 -1.90
C GLU A 29 -49.08 -12.06 -0.62
N GLU A 30 -48.06 -11.21 -0.70
CA GLU A 30 -47.27 -10.74 0.43
C GLU A 30 -46.83 -9.28 0.19
N LEU A 31 -46.78 -8.46 1.24
CA LEU A 31 -46.15 -7.14 1.17
C LEU A 31 -44.66 -7.27 0.82
N GLY A 32 -44.21 -6.48 -0.14
CA GLY A 32 -42.84 -6.53 -0.67
C GLY A 32 -42.54 -7.77 -1.50
N GLY A 33 -43.55 -8.61 -1.78
CA GLY A 33 -43.43 -9.85 -2.55
C GLY A 33 -44.21 -9.83 -3.86
N LEU A 34 -43.83 -10.75 -4.76
CA LEU A 34 -44.54 -10.99 -6.02
C LEU A 34 -45.66 -12.01 -5.77
N PHE A 35 -46.91 -11.64 -6.09
CA PHE A 35 -48.01 -12.61 -5.99
C PHE A 35 -47.84 -13.77 -6.98
N LEU A 36 -48.43 -14.90 -6.63
CA LEU A 36 -48.52 -16.09 -7.49
C LEU A 36 -49.89 -16.72 -7.37
N TYR A 37 -50.58 -16.86 -8.50
CA TYR A 37 -51.84 -17.59 -8.58
C TYR A 37 -51.67 -18.82 -9.46
N HIS A 38 -51.96 -19.99 -8.92
CA HIS A 38 -52.16 -21.21 -9.69
C HIS A 38 -53.64 -21.34 -10.00
N ILE A 39 -54.02 -21.19 -11.25
CA ILE A 39 -55.41 -21.22 -11.71
C ILE A 39 -55.59 -22.44 -12.58
N ASP A 40 -56.42 -23.37 -12.11
CA ASP A 40 -56.86 -24.52 -12.89
C ASP A 40 -58.07 -24.13 -13.71
N VAL A 41 -58.00 -24.41 -15.01
CA VAL A 41 -59.02 -24.08 -16.00
C VAL A 41 -59.39 -25.31 -16.83
N LEU A 42 -60.67 -25.39 -17.19
CA LEU A 42 -61.23 -26.43 -18.04
C LEU A 42 -61.54 -25.86 -19.42
N THR A 43 -61.39 -26.67 -20.47
CA THR A 43 -61.77 -26.27 -21.84
C THR A 43 -62.37 -27.43 -22.62
N MET A 44 -63.23 -27.10 -23.59
CA MET A 44 -63.78 -28.05 -24.57
C MET A 44 -62.92 -28.11 -25.85
N LEU A 45 -61.91 -27.25 -25.98
CA LEU A 45 -60.98 -27.33 -27.10
C LEU A 45 -60.17 -28.63 -27.02
N SER A 46 -59.95 -29.27 -28.17
CA SER A 46 -59.10 -30.46 -28.26
C SER A 46 -57.66 -30.17 -27.87
N SER A 47 -57.20 -28.93 -28.07
CA SER A 47 -55.88 -28.44 -27.69
C SER A 47 -55.93 -26.91 -27.55
N VAL A 48 -55.16 -26.37 -26.61
CA VAL A 48 -54.95 -24.92 -26.46
C VAL A 48 -53.58 -24.57 -27.02
N ASP A 49 -53.49 -23.51 -27.82
CA ASP A 49 -52.21 -22.94 -28.23
C ASP A 49 -51.57 -22.21 -27.04
N PHE A 50 -50.39 -22.67 -26.61
CA PHE A 50 -49.70 -22.13 -25.43
C PHE A 50 -49.19 -20.71 -25.70
N ASP A 51 -48.79 -20.39 -26.94
CA ASP A 51 -48.24 -19.08 -27.30
C ASP A 51 -49.32 -17.99 -27.32
N ALA A 52 -50.59 -18.38 -27.52
CA ALA A 52 -51.74 -17.48 -27.40
C ALA A 52 -52.08 -17.10 -25.94
N VAL A 53 -51.50 -17.80 -24.95
CA VAL A 53 -51.77 -17.63 -23.52
C VAL A 53 -50.55 -17.08 -22.77
N LEU A 54 -49.34 -17.57 -23.06
CA LEU A 54 -48.12 -17.17 -22.36
C LEU A 54 -47.84 -15.66 -22.52
N GLY A 55 -47.50 -15.00 -21.41
CA GLY A 55 -47.24 -13.56 -21.35
C GLY A 55 -48.49 -12.69 -21.52
N ARG A 56 -49.68 -13.27 -21.69
CA ARG A 56 -50.95 -12.53 -21.80
C ARG A 56 -51.66 -12.42 -20.45
N GLU A 57 -52.62 -11.52 -20.40
CA GLU A 57 -53.43 -11.25 -19.22
C GLU A 57 -54.40 -12.38 -18.90
N MET A 58 -54.55 -12.66 -17.61
CA MET A 58 -55.57 -13.55 -17.07
C MET A 58 -56.12 -12.93 -15.78
N SER A 59 -57.44 -12.92 -15.66
CA SER A 59 -58.14 -12.35 -14.50
C SER A 59 -59.15 -13.32 -13.93
N VAL A 60 -59.12 -13.57 -12.62
CA VAL A 60 -60.21 -14.25 -11.91
C VAL A 60 -61.08 -13.21 -11.22
N ARG A 61 -62.38 -13.23 -11.50
CA ARG A 61 -63.38 -12.39 -10.83
C ARG A 61 -64.11 -13.23 -9.80
N VAL A 62 -64.19 -12.71 -8.57
CA VAL A 62 -64.95 -13.31 -7.47
C VAL A 62 -66.02 -12.33 -7.02
N THR A 63 -67.28 -12.78 -7.06
CA THR A 63 -68.43 -12.02 -6.59
C THR A 63 -68.91 -12.58 -5.25
N SER A 64 -69.08 -11.69 -4.27
CA SER A 64 -69.63 -12.04 -2.95
C SER A 64 -70.62 -10.97 -2.50
N GLY A 65 -71.92 -11.25 -2.68
CA GLY A 65 -72.96 -10.25 -2.43
C GLY A 65 -72.82 -9.08 -3.42
N SER A 66 -72.68 -7.86 -2.89
CA SER A 66 -72.44 -6.65 -3.70
C SER A 66 -70.96 -6.34 -3.95
N SER A 67 -70.03 -7.11 -3.36
CA SER A 67 -68.58 -6.90 -3.52
C SER A 67 -68.01 -7.77 -4.63
N VAL A 68 -67.13 -7.19 -5.44
CA VAL A 68 -66.38 -7.87 -6.50
C VAL A 68 -64.90 -7.70 -6.23
N ARG A 69 -64.13 -8.79 -6.29
CA ARG A 69 -62.66 -8.77 -6.24
C ARG A 69 -62.11 -9.38 -7.53
N TYR A 70 -61.05 -8.77 -8.04
CA TYR A 70 -60.30 -9.26 -9.19
C TYR A 70 -58.94 -9.80 -8.73
N PHE A 71 -58.48 -10.86 -9.39
CA PHE A 71 -57.12 -11.40 -9.31
C PHE A 71 -56.54 -11.35 -10.71
N HIS A 72 -55.88 -10.23 -11.00
CA HIS A 72 -55.35 -9.94 -12.32
C HIS A 72 -53.82 -10.07 -12.36
N GLY A 73 -53.29 -10.70 -13.41
CA GLY A 73 -51.86 -10.72 -13.71
C GLY A 73 -51.59 -11.27 -15.10
N LEU A 74 -50.33 -11.63 -15.35
CA LEU A 74 -49.87 -12.18 -16.63
C LEU A 74 -49.49 -13.66 -16.46
N VAL A 75 -49.80 -14.49 -17.45
CA VAL A 75 -49.49 -15.92 -17.42
C VAL A 75 -47.98 -16.11 -17.64
N SER A 76 -47.28 -16.53 -16.59
CA SER A 76 -45.84 -16.82 -16.60
C SER A 76 -45.51 -18.26 -17.01
N ARG A 77 -46.46 -19.18 -16.81
CA ARG A 77 -46.36 -20.59 -17.19
C ARG A 77 -47.75 -21.15 -17.43
N PHE A 78 -47.89 -22.01 -18.44
CA PHE A 78 -49.12 -22.73 -18.74
C PHE A 78 -48.80 -24.22 -18.86
N THR A 79 -49.63 -25.08 -18.29
CA THR A 79 -49.39 -26.53 -18.19
C THR A 79 -50.66 -27.31 -18.51
N HIS A 80 -50.57 -28.33 -19.36
CA HIS A 80 -51.65 -29.29 -19.56
C HIS A 80 -51.55 -30.40 -18.50
N LEU A 81 -52.63 -30.61 -17.74
CA LEU A 81 -52.68 -31.57 -16.63
C LEU A 81 -53.46 -32.86 -16.97
N GLY A 82 -53.97 -32.98 -18.21
CA GLY A 82 -54.81 -34.10 -18.64
C GLY A 82 -56.25 -33.66 -18.81
N SER A 83 -57.21 -34.46 -18.35
CA SER A 83 -58.65 -34.20 -18.53
C SER A 83 -59.45 -34.44 -17.25
N GLU A 84 -60.49 -33.65 -17.05
CA GLU A 84 -61.52 -33.85 -16.00
C GLU A 84 -62.87 -34.04 -16.69
N GLY A 85 -63.41 -35.27 -16.64
CA GLY A 85 -64.59 -35.64 -17.43
C GLY A 85 -64.32 -35.48 -18.93
N ARG A 86 -65.17 -34.72 -19.62
CA ARG A 86 -64.99 -34.41 -21.06
C ARG A 86 -64.13 -33.18 -21.35
N TYR A 87 -63.63 -32.48 -20.34
CA TYR A 87 -62.86 -31.25 -20.51
C TYR A 87 -61.35 -31.51 -20.43
N GLY A 88 -60.57 -30.79 -21.23
CA GLY A 88 -59.13 -30.67 -21.01
C GLY A 88 -58.85 -29.80 -19.78
N LEU A 89 -57.98 -30.26 -18.89
CA LEU A 89 -57.57 -29.58 -17.66
C LEU A 89 -56.20 -28.94 -17.85
N TYR A 90 -56.11 -27.64 -17.60
CA TYR A 90 -54.87 -26.87 -17.69
C TYR A 90 -54.64 -26.05 -16.42
N ARG A 91 -53.39 -25.70 -16.14
CA ARG A 91 -52.99 -24.80 -15.06
C ARG A 91 -52.21 -23.62 -15.60
N ALA A 92 -52.66 -22.41 -15.26
CA ALA A 92 -51.93 -21.17 -15.46
C ALA A 92 -51.25 -20.73 -14.16
N GLU A 93 -49.95 -20.43 -14.22
CA GLU A 93 -49.25 -19.68 -13.18
C GLU A 93 -49.27 -18.19 -13.53
N VAL A 94 -50.08 -17.42 -12.82
CA VAL A 94 -50.27 -15.98 -13.05
C VAL A 94 -49.48 -15.17 -12.04
N ARG A 95 -48.71 -14.20 -12.54
CA ARG A 95 -47.77 -13.38 -11.76
C ARG A 95 -47.90 -11.90 -12.12
N PRO A 96 -47.44 -10.96 -11.26
CA PRO A 96 -47.44 -9.55 -11.59
C PRO A 96 -46.51 -9.24 -12.75
N TRP A 97 -46.75 -8.13 -13.44
CA TRP A 97 -45.85 -7.63 -14.48
C TRP A 97 -44.43 -7.42 -13.95
N LEU A 98 -44.29 -7.06 -12.66
CA LEU A 98 -43.00 -6.87 -12.00
C LEU A 98 -42.14 -8.16 -12.00
N TRP A 99 -42.76 -9.35 -12.03
CA TRP A 99 -42.04 -10.62 -12.10
C TRP A 99 -41.23 -10.79 -13.38
N PHE A 100 -41.66 -10.19 -14.50
CA PHE A 100 -40.92 -10.31 -15.77
C PHE A 100 -39.56 -9.62 -15.71
N LEU A 101 -39.36 -8.68 -14.77
CA LEU A 101 -38.05 -8.08 -14.46
C LEU A 101 -37.09 -9.04 -13.73
N THR A 102 -37.50 -10.28 -13.47
CA THR A 102 -36.60 -11.37 -13.04
C THR A 102 -35.98 -12.11 -14.23
N ARG A 103 -36.46 -11.87 -15.46
CA ARG A 103 -36.01 -12.55 -16.69
C ARG A 103 -34.88 -11.81 -17.41
N ASN A 104 -34.37 -10.73 -16.83
CA ASN A 104 -33.26 -9.96 -17.38
C ASN A 104 -32.08 -9.93 -16.38
N ARG A 105 -30.95 -9.39 -16.83
CA ARG A 105 -29.77 -9.12 -16.00
C ARG A 105 -29.01 -7.96 -16.63
N ASP A 106 -28.60 -6.97 -15.84
CA ASP A 106 -27.98 -5.76 -16.36
C ASP A 106 -26.88 -5.21 -15.44
N SER A 107 -26.06 -4.30 -15.98
CA SER A 107 -25.10 -3.47 -15.26
C SER A 107 -25.22 -2.01 -15.68
N ARG A 108 -25.60 -1.12 -14.76
CA ARG A 108 -25.92 0.29 -15.01
C ARG A 108 -25.53 1.18 -13.84
N ILE A 109 -25.27 2.45 -14.12
CA ILE A 109 -24.87 3.46 -13.14
C ILE A 109 -25.94 4.56 -13.06
N PHE A 110 -26.36 4.88 -11.84
CA PHE A 110 -27.29 5.98 -11.52
C PHE A 110 -26.57 6.99 -10.62
N GLN A 111 -26.73 8.29 -10.90
CA GLN A 111 -25.99 9.35 -10.21
C GLN A 111 -26.91 10.53 -9.90
N GLY A 112 -26.87 10.99 -8.65
CA GLY A 112 -27.63 12.16 -8.20
C GLY A 112 -29.16 11.95 -8.15
N GLU A 113 -29.63 10.71 -8.15
CA GLU A 113 -31.04 10.34 -8.15
C GLU A 113 -31.43 9.68 -6.82
N THR A 114 -32.65 9.91 -6.35
CA THR A 114 -33.24 9.19 -5.20
C THR A 114 -33.66 7.77 -5.60
N VAL A 115 -33.75 6.85 -4.64
CA VAL A 115 -34.22 5.48 -4.92
C VAL A 115 -35.59 5.44 -5.61
N PRO A 116 -36.62 6.19 -5.18
CA PRO A 116 -37.90 6.23 -5.91
C PRO A 116 -37.76 6.71 -7.37
N GLU A 117 -36.88 7.65 -7.65
CA GLU A 117 -36.61 8.11 -9.03
C GLU A 117 -35.93 7.01 -9.86
N ILE A 118 -34.91 6.36 -9.31
CA ILE A 118 -34.21 5.23 -9.94
C ILE A 118 -35.21 4.12 -10.27
N VAL A 119 -36.04 3.71 -9.30
CA VAL A 119 -37.05 2.66 -9.50
C VAL A 119 -38.02 3.05 -10.61
N LYS A 120 -38.58 4.26 -10.58
CA LYS A 120 -39.47 4.75 -11.66
C LYS A 120 -38.79 4.77 -13.02
N LYS A 121 -37.52 5.15 -13.09
CA LYS A 121 -36.73 5.19 -14.33
C LYS A 121 -36.54 3.79 -14.91
N VAL A 122 -36.17 2.81 -14.07
CA VAL A 122 -36.02 1.40 -14.48
C VAL A 122 -37.35 0.82 -14.98
N LEU A 123 -38.44 1.06 -14.24
CA LEU A 123 -39.78 0.57 -14.61
C LEU A 123 -40.26 1.15 -15.95
N ARG A 124 -40.15 2.47 -16.12
CA ARG A 124 -40.53 3.15 -17.38
C ARG A 124 -39.67 2.70 -18.56
N GLY A 125 -38.36 2.49 -18.34
CA GLY A 125 -37.46 1.97 -19.37
C GLY A 125 -37.83 0.57 -19.88
N ARG A 126 -38.63 -0.19 -19.11
CA ARG A 126 -39.17 -1.50 -19.50
C ARG A 126 -40.63 -1.45 -19.98
N GLY A 127 -41.22 -0.26 -20.08
CA GLY A 127 -42.60 -0.06 -20.55
C GLY A 127 -43.68 -0.24 -19.48
N PHE A 128 -43.33 -0.35 -18.20
CA PHE A 128 -44.30 -0.51 -17.11
C PHE A 128 -44.65 0.84 -16.48
N THR A 129 -45.94 1.18 -16.50
CA THR A 129 -46.47 2.48 -16.02
C THR A 129 -47.54 2.36 -14.95
N ASP A 130 -48.10 1.17 -14.71
CA ASP A 130 -49.14 0.92 -13.70
C ASP A 130 -48.55 0.94 -12.28
N LEU A 131 -48.22 2.15 -11.83
CA LEU A 131 -47.56 2.46 -10.58
C LEU A 131 -48.33 3.55 -9.84
N SER A 132 -48.64 3.31 -8.56
CA SER A 132 -49.14 4.31 -7.61
C SER A 132 -48.06 4.61 -6.59
N ASP A 133 -47.58 5.85 -6.56
CA ASP A 133 -46.66 6.32 -5.53
C ASP A 133 -47.46 6.86 -4.33
N ARG A 134 -47.36 6.19 -3.18
CA ARG A 134 -47.99 6.60 -1.91
C ARG A 134 -46.96 6.77 -0.80
N LEU A 135 -45.75 7.18 -1.17
CA LEU A 135 -44.67 7.46 -0.25
C LEU A 135 -44.92 8.79 0.47
N SER A 136 -44.57 8.83 1.76
CA SER A 136 -44.74 9.99 2.65
C SER A 136 -43.40 10.49 3.21
N GLY A 137 -42.35 9.67 3.14
CA GLY A 137 -41.00 9.97 3.59
C GLY A 137 -40.19 10.82 2.61
N THR A 138 -39.08 11.35 3.12
CA THR A 138 -38.07 12.08 2.33
C THR A 138 -36.88 11.17 2.10
N TYR A 139 -36.51 10.97 0.83
CA TYR A 139 -35.40 10.09 0.42
C TYR A 139 -34.19 10.89 -0.05
N LEU A 140 -32.99 10.37 0.24
CA LEU A 140 -31.75 11.03 -0.12
C LEU A 140 -31.34 10.67 -1.55
N PRO A 141 -30.84 11.63 -2.35
CA PRO A 141 -30.21 11.31 -3.63
C PRO A 141 -28.90 10.57 -3.37
N TRP A 142 -28.68 9.51 -4.15
CA TRP A 142 -27.45 8.74 -4.15
C TRP A 142 -26.44 9.39 -5.10
N GLU A 143 -25.26 9.78 -4.61
CA GLU A 143 -24.19 10.28 -5.51
C GLU A 143 -23.83 9.23 -6.57
N TYR A 144 -23.80 7.96 -6.16
CA TYR A 144 -23.42 6.84 -7.02
C TYR A 144 -24.15 5.57 -6.58
N CYS A 145 -24.98 5.01 -7.46
CA CYS A 145 -25.71 3.78 -7.26
C CYS A 145 -25.57 2.87 -8.49
N VAL A 146 -25.11 1.65 -8.30
CA VAL A 146 -24.79 0.71 -9.38
C VAL A 146 -25.73 -0.48 -9.31
N GLN A 147 -26.40 -0.78 -10.41
CA GLN A 147 -26.92 -2.12 -10.69
C GLN A 147 -25.76 -2.93 -11.26
N TYR A 148 -25.37 -4.04 -10.65
CA TYR A 148 -24.23 -4.82 -11.14
C TYR A 148 -24.57 -6.29 -11.27
N GLN A 149 -24.63 -6.77 -12.51
CA GLN A 149 -24.94 -8.16 -12.85
C GLN A 149 -26.11 -8.72 -12.04
N GLU A 150 -27.21 -8.00 -11.98
CA GLU A 150 -28.43 -8.41 -11.28
C GLU A 150 -29.65 -8.09 -12.14
N SER A 151 -30.78 -8.77 -11.90
CA SER A 151 -32.01 -8.50 -12.62
C SER A 151 -32.59 -7.16 -12.19
N ASP A 152 -33.44 -6.55 -13.02
CA ASP A 152 -34.08 -5.27 -12.68
C ASP A 152 -34.97 -5.43 -11.44
N TYR A 153 -35.62 -6.59 -11.29
CA TYR A 153 -36.34 -6.93 -10.07
C TYR A 153 -35.45 -6.94 -8.83
N ALA A 154 -34.31 -7.66 -8.86
CA ALA A 154 -33.41 -7.73 -7.70
C ALA A 154 -32.87 -6.34 -7.32
N PHE A 155 -32.51 -5.55 -8.33
CA PHE A 155 -32.07 -4.17 -8.15
C PHE A 155 -33.13 -3.29 -7.47
N ILE A 156 -34.36 -3.31 -7.97
CA ILE A 156 -35.48 -2.56 -7.39
C ILE A 156 -35.74 -3.06 -5.96
N SER A 157 -35.93 -4.36 -5.77
CA SER A 157 -36.28 -4.92 -4.46
C SER A 157 -35.25 -4.60 -3.38
N ARG A 158 -33.94 -4.79 -3.65
CA ARG A 158 -32.92 -4.48 -2.64
C ARG A 158 -32.87 -3.00 -2.28
N LEU A 159 -33.15 -2.10 -3.22
CA LEU A 159 -33.15 -0.66 -2.97
C LEU A 159 -34.38 -0.25 -2.15
N LEU A 160 -35.57 -0.78 -2.49
CA LEU A 160 -36.79 -0.55 -1.72
C LEU A 160 -36.63 -1.09 -0.29
N GLU A 161 -36.16 -2.33 -0.13
CA GLU A 161 -35.84 -2.93 1.17
C GLU A 161 -34.81 -2.10 1.96
N HIS A 162 -33.82 -1.53 1.27
CA HIS A 162 -32.78 -0.71 1.90
C HIS A 162 -33.34 0.60 2.47
N GLU A 163 -34.22 1.28 1.73
CA GLU A 163 -34.87 2.56 2.09
C GLU A 163 -36.12 2.38 2.97
N GLY A 164 -36.52 1.13 3.25
CA GLY A 164 -37.72 0.84 4.05
C GLY A 164 -39.03 1.02 3.28
N ILE A 165 -38.95 1.11 1.96
CA ILE A 165 -40.10 1.10 1.06
C ILE A 165 -40.51 -0.35 0.83
N TYR A 166 -41.80 -0.59 0.84
CA TYR A 166 -42.37 -1.86 0.42
C TYR A 166 -43.44 -1.60 -0.64
N TYR A 167 -43.99 -2.67 -1.19
CA TYR A 167 -45.01 -2.56 -2.21
C TYR A 167 -46.08 -3.63 -2.08
N TYR A 168 -47.22 -3.39 -2.69
CA TYR A 168 -48.28 -4.38 -2.87
C TYR A 168 -49.01 -4.11 -4.19
N PHE A 169 -49.98 -4.95 -4.52
CA PHE A 169 -50.73 -4.84 -5.77
C PHE A 169 -52.20 -4.55 -5.50
N SER A 170 -52.72 -3.49 -6.12
CA SER A 170 -54.15 -3.25 -6.21
C SER A 170 -54.67 -3.87 -7.51
N HIS A 171 -55.69 -4.72 -7.42
CA HIS A 171 -56.24 -5.42 -8.58
C HIS A 171 -57.58 -4.82 -8.98
N GLU A 172 -57.67 -4.46 -10.25
CA GLU A 172 -58.87 -3.92 -10.87
C GLU A 172 -59.29 -4.83 -12.04
N ASN A 173 -60.43 -4.52 -12.66
CA ASN A 173 -60.87 -5.26 -13.83
C ASN A 173 -59.89 -5.04 -15.00
N GLY A 174 -59.17 -6.09 -15.40
CA GLY A 174 -58.23 -6.04 -16.51
C GLY A 174 -56.91 -5.30 -16.26
N ARG A 175 -56.60 -4.92 -15.00
CA ARG A 175 -55.28 -4.36 -14.66
C ARG A 175 -54.89 -4.59 -13.21
N HIS A 176 -53.60 -4.48 -12.92
CA HIS A 176 -53.08 -4.47 -11.56
C HIS A 176 -52.01 -3.39 -11.41
N VAL A 177 -52.09 -2.63 -10.32
CA VAL A 177 -51.25 -1.45 -10.06
C VAL A 177 -50.27 -1.79 -8.93
N LEU A 178 -48.98 -1.58 -9.18
CA LEU A 178 -47.96 -1.64 -8.13
C LEU A 178 -48.08 -0.40 -7.24
N VAL A 179 -48.30 -0.57 -5.95
CA VAL A 179 -48.40 0.53 -4.99
C VAL A 179 -47.13 0.58 -4.15
N LEU A 180 -46.38 1.68 -4.22
CA LEU A 180 -45.23 1.92 -3.34
C LEU A 180 -45.72 2.55 -2.03
N ALA A 181 -45.29 2.00 -0.90
CA ALA A 181 -45.75 2.38 0.43
C ALA A 181 -44.60 2.41 1.44
N ASP A 182 -44.68 3.34 2.39
CA ASP A 182 -43.69 3.53 3.46
C ASP A 182 -44.32 3.81 4.83
N GLY A 183 -45.65 3.71 4.95
CA GLY A 183 -46.33 4.00 6.21
C GLY A 183 -47.77 3.50 6.23
N ALA A 184 -48.40 3.57 7.41
CA ALA A 184 -49.78 3.12 7.61
C ALA A 184 -50.78 3.91 6.72
N ALA A 185 -50.51 5.19 6.48
CA ALA A 185 -51.35 6.05 5.64
C ALA A 185 -51.32 5.70 4.13
N SER A 186 -50.39 4.84 3.70
CA SER A 186 -50.31 4.40 2.30
C SER A 186 -51.36 3.35 1.93
N HIS A 187 -52.02 2.74 2.93
CA HIS A 187 -52.93 1.60 2.76
C HIS A 187 -54.40 2.01 2.68
N ASP A 188 -55.16 1.28 1.87
CA ASP A 188 -56.60 1.50 1.77
C ASP A 188 -57.38 0.65 2.80
N PRO A 189 -58.47 1.18 3.37
CA PRO A 189 -59.38 0.40 4.19
C PRO A 189 -60.10 -0.66 3.36
N LEU A 190 -60.33 -1.84 3.93
CA LEU A 190 -61.08 -2.95 3.30
C LEU A 190 -62.47 -2.53 2.80
N SER A 191 -63.15 -1.67 3.56
CA SER A 191 -64.47 -1.13 3.22
C SER A 191 -64.72 0.18 3.99
N PRO A 192 -65.74 0.99 3.63
CA PRO A 192 -66.05 2.23 4.36
C PRO A 192 -66.30 2.03 5.87
N SER A 193 -66.80 0.86 6.30
CA SER A 193 -66.93 0.53 7.72
C SER A 193 -65.69 -0.15 8.29
N SER A 194 -64.90 -0.83 7.45
CA SER A 194 -63.65 -1.56 7.80
C SER A 194 -63.77 -2.56 8.94
N GLN A 195 -64.98 -2.95 9.35
CA GLN A 195 -65.17 -3.87 10.47
C GLN A 195 -65.34 -5.30 9.99
N VAL A 196 -64.49 -6.20 10.50
CA VAL A 196 -64.60 -7.64 10.28
C VAL A 196 -64.88 -8.33 11.60
N ARG A 197 -65.89 -9.19 11.63
CA ARG A 197 -66.31 -9.91 12.83
C ARG A 197 -65.49 -11.19 13.00
N PHE A 198 -65.04 -11.44 14.22
CA PHE A 198 -64.52 -12.73 14.66
C PHE A 198 -65.67 -13.63 15.16
N GLN A 199 -65.68 -14.89 14.74
CA GLN A 199 -66.63 -15.89 15.18
C GLN A 199 -65.99 -17.30 15.14
N PRO A 200 -65.65 -17.90 16.29
CA PRO A 200 -65.12 -19.25 16.33
C PRO A 200 -66.22 -20.27 16.02
N GLU A 201 -65.92 -21.22 15.14
CA GLU A 201 -66.79 -22.30 14.62
C GLU A 201 -68.02 -21.92 13.76
N LYS A 202 -68.26 -22.76 12.75
CA LYS A 202 -69.44 -22.76 11.87
C LYS A 202 -70.66 -23.34 12.59
N ARG A 203 -71.29 -22.62 13.52
CA ARG A 203 -72.68 -22.97 13.90
C ARG A 203 -73.61 -22.68 12.72
N GLN A 204 -73.86 -23.74 11.95
CA GLN A 204 -74.63 -23.78 10.71
C GLN A 204 -75.98 -23.06 10.83
N ARG A 205 -76.14 -21.98 10.04
CA ARG A 205 -77.37 -21.57 9.34
C ARG A 205 -77.17 -20.30 8.50
N GLU A 206 -76.21 -19.45 8.84
CA GLU A 206 -75.94 -18.21 8.10
C GLU A 206 -74.56 -18.24 7.42
N ARG A 207 -74.52 -17.92 6.11
CA ARG A 207 -73.28 -17.72 5.33
C ARG A 207 -72.64 -16.38 5.69
N LEU A 208 -72.30 -16.17 6.96
CA LEU A 208 -71.63 -14.95 7.40
C LEU A 208 -70.17 -14.93 6.89
N ARG A 209 -69.74 -13.75 6.45
CA ARG A 209 -68.34 -13.48 6.06
C ARG A 209 -67.59 -13.00 7.31
N VAL A 210 -66.77 -13.86 7.90
CA VAL A 210 -66.16 -13.68 9.23
C VAL A 210 -64.72 -14.21 9.27
N VAL A 211 -63.99 -13.84 10.33
CA VAL A 211 -62.73 -14.50 10.72
C VAL A 211 -63.08 -15.63 11.69
N THR A 212 -62.64 -16.84 11.41
CA THR A 212 -62.97 -18.06 12.16
C THR A 212 -61.79 -18.57 13.00
N GLY A 213 -60.56 -18.44 12.49
CA GLY A 213 -59.33 -18.83 13.18
C GLY A 213 -58.50 -17.61 13.58
N TRP A 214 -57.85 -17.66 14.74
CA TRP A 214 -56.96 -16.59 15.23
C TRP A 214 -55.83 -17.18 16.07
N THR A 215 -54.59 -16.95 15.66
CA THR A 215 -53.37 -17.38 16.36
C THR A 215 -52.44 -16.19 16.49
N LEU A 216 -52.14 -15.81 17.73
CA LEU A 216 -51.22 -14.73 18.06
C LEU A 216 -49.88 -15.33 18.47
N SER A 217 -48.79 -14.90 17.83
CA SER A 217 -47.42 -15.22 18.22
C SER A 217 -46.61 -13.97 18.52
N ARG A 218 -45.70 -14.08 19.50
CA ARG A 218 -44.67 -13.07 19.75
C ARG A 218 -43.29 -13.71 19.76
N GLU A 219 -42.31 -13.01 19.21
CA GLU A 219 -40.92 -13.45 19.12
C GLU A 219 -39.98 -12.39 19.69
N VAL A 220 -38.88 -12.82 20.33
CA VAL A 220 -37.85 -11.90 20.83
C VAL A 220 -37.10 -11.31 19.64
N THR A 221 -37.11 -9.99 19.52
CA THR A 221 -36.38 -9.24 18.49
C THR A 221 -35.28 -8.39 19.14
N ALA A 222 -34.34 -7.90 18.34
CA ALA A 222 -33.39 -6.90 18.82
C ALA A 222 -34.12 -5.63 19.27
N GLY A 223 -33.60 -4.98 20.31
CA GLY A 223 -34.08 -3.69 20.80
C GLY A 223 -33.20 -2.54 20.37
N THR A 224 -31.97 -2.81 19.91
CA THR A 224 -31.03 -1.79 19.50
C THR A 224 -30.42 -2.14 18.14
N HIS A 225 -30.42 -1.17 17.21
CA HIS A 225 -29.67 -1.27 15.96
C HIS A 225 -28.69 -0.12 15.87
N ILE A 226 -27.43 -0.43 15.60
CA ILE A 226 -26.35 0.55 15.45
C ILE A 226 -25.80 0.45 14.03
N VAL A 227 -25.81 1.59 13.33
CA VAL A 227 -25.17 1.74 12.02
C VAL A 227 -23.92 2.59 12.15
N ASP A 228 -22.90 2.27 11.36
CA ASP A 228 -21.65 3.03 11.33
C ASP A 228 -21.07 3.09 9.91
N ASP A 229 -20.16 4.03 9.66
CA ASP A 229 -19.50 4.20 8.36
C ASP A 229 -18.22 5.05 8.48
N TYR A 230 -17.50 5.23 7.38
CA TYR A 230 -16.30 6.08 7.30
C TYR A 230 -16.42 7.14 6.20
N ASP A 231 -16.29 8.42 6.58
CA ASP A 231 -16.21 9.56 5.65
C ASP A 231 -14.78 10.10 5.55
N PHE A 232 -14.17 9.98 4.37
CA PHE A 232 -12.82 10.49 4.15
C PHE A 232 -12.75 12.02 4.04
N GLU A 233 -13.86 12.70 3.70
CA GLU A 233 -13.91 14.16 3.70
C GLU A 233 -13.91 14.72 5.13
N ASN A 234 -14.51 13.97 6.06
CA ASN A 234 -14.56 14.28 7.50
C ASN A 234 -14.07 13.10 8.35
N PRO A 235 -12.77 12.74 8.32
CA PRO A 235 -12.26 11.48 8.88
C PRO A 235 -12.32 11.36 10.41
N ARG A 236 -12.73 12.43 11.10
CA ARG A 236 -12.94 12.46 12.56
C ARG A 236 -14.42 12.51 12.96
N ALA A 237 -15.33 12.55 12.00
CA ALA A 237 -16.76 12.54 12.27
C ALA A 237 -17.14 11.22 12.96
N GLN A 238 -17.93 11.32 14.02
CA GLN A 238 -18.49 10.15 14.69
C GLN A 238 -19.79 9.80 13.96
N LEU A 239 -19.75 8.75 13.14
CA LEU A 239 -20.88 8.32 12.31
C LEU A 239 -21.69 7.19 12.96
N ARG A 240 -21.16 6.59 14.04
CA ARG A 240 -21.86 5.59 14.85
C ARG A 240 -23.17 6.16 15.37
N THR A 241 -24.28 5.58 14.90
CA THR A 241 -25.62 6.07 15.18
C THR A 241 -26.45 4.95 15.79
N PRO A 242 -26.56 4.88 17.14
CA PRO A 242 -27.39 3.90 17.82
C PRO A 242 -28.87 4.32 17.85
N LEU A 243 -29.78 3.39 17.55
CA LEU A 243 -31.20 3.50 17.85
C LEU A 243 -31.59 2.41 18.84
N SER A 244 -32.14 2.78 20.01
CA SER A 244 -32.60 1.83 21.02
C SER A 244 -34.08 2.03 21.32
N MET A 245 -34.88 0.99 21.09
CA MET A 245 -36.32 0.89 21.35
C MET A 245 -36.68 -0.50 21.89
N PRO A 246 -36.16 -0.94 23.06
CA PRO A 246 -36.42 -2.27 23.59
C PRO A 246 -37.88 -2.45 24.03
N HIS A 247 -38.43 -3.65 23.82
CA HIS A 247 -39.72 -4.05 24.38
C HIS A 247 -39.64 -4.30 25.90
N ALA A 248 -40.79 -4.42 26.58
CA ALA A 248 -40.82 -4.56 28.04
C ALA A 248 -40.42 -5.95 28.58
N HIS A 249 -40.28 -6.96 27.72
CA HIS A 249 -39.92 -8.32 28.13
C HIS A 249 -38.40 -8.49 28.33
N GLU A 250 -37.99 -9.54 29.04
CA GLU A 250 -36.57 -9.88 29.20
C GLU A 250 -35.88 -10.14 27.85
N MET A 251 -34.57 -9.94 27.78
CA MET A 251 -33.76 -10.11 26.57
C MET A 251 -34.14 -9.22 25.38
N SER A 252 -34.99 -8.20 25.56
CA SER A 252 -35.35 -7.23 24.52
C SER A 252 -34.25 -6.21 24.22
N GLY A 253 -33.22 -6.10 25.07
CA GLY A 253 -32.12 -5.14 24.95
C GLY A 253 -31.00 -5.56 23.99
N MET A 254 -31.15 -6.69 23.29
CA MET A 254 -30.11 -7.20 22.38
C MET A 254 -29.79 -6.19 21.26
N GLU A 255 -28.50 -6.09 20.94
CA GLU A 255 -27.96 -5.14 19.97
C GLU A 255 -27.54 -5.83 18.67
N VAL A 256 -27.79 -5.16 17.55
CA VAL A 256 -27.23 -5.48 16.23
C VAL A 256 -26.36 -4.31 15.76
N TYR A 257 -25.11 -4.59 15.38
CA TYR A 257 -24.16 -3.61 14.84
C TYR A 257 -23.88 -3.90 13.36
N GLU A 258 -23.94 -2.87 12.51
CA GLU A 258 -23.75 -2.96 11.05
C GLU A 258 -22.68 -1.96 10.55
N TYR A 259 -21.62 -2.49 9.92
CA TYR A 259 -20.60 -1.74 9.21
C TYR A 259 -20.16 -2.49 7.93
N PRO A 260 -20.05 -1.81 6.77
CA PRO A 260 -20.54 -0.47 6.51
C PRO A 260 -22.08 -0.44 6.44
N SER A 261 -22.67 0.70 6.75
CA SER A 261 -24.12 0.91 6.72
C SER A 261 -24.75 1.03 5.31
N ASN A 262 -23.92 1.07 4.25
CA ASN A 262 -24.32 1.19 2.84
C ASN A 262 -25.28 2.34 2.52
N MET A 263 -25.26 3.41 3.33
CA MET A 263 -26.13 4.56 3.17
C MET A 263 -25.74 5.38 1.94
N ALA A 264 -26.73 6.08 1.36
CA ALA A 264 -26.49 7.06 0.30
C ALA A 264 -25.36 8.03 0.66
N TYR A 265 -24.30 8.05 -0.14
CA TYR A 265 -23.20 9.00 0.06
C TYR A 265 -23.66 10.40 -0.37
N GLN A 266 -23.47 11.39 0.51
CA GLN A 266 -23.76 12.78 0.22
C GLN A 266 -22.51 13.66 0.42
N PRO A 267 -22.11 14.45 -0.58
CA PRO A 267 -21.03 15.41 -0.46
C PRO A 267 -21.53 16.65 0.32
N SER A 268 -21.50 16.62 1.65
CA SER A 268 -21.82 17.79 2.49
C SER A 268 -21.42 17.68 3.97
N GLY A 269 -20.77 16.59 4.39
CA GLY A 269 -20.40 16.38 5.80
C GLY A 269 -21.57 16.11 6.76
N ARG A 270 -22.79 15.91 6.25
CA ARG A 270 -23.99 15.56 7.05
C ARG A 270 -24.24 14.05 7.18
N ARG A 271 -23.20 13.23 6.98
CA ARG A 271 -23.35 11.77 6.92
C ARG A 271 -23.90 11.16 8.23
N GLY A 272 -23.60 11.77 9.38
CA GLY A 272 -24.15 11.34 10.67
C GLY A 272 -25.64 11.63 10.84
N GLU A 273 -26.11 12.79 10.37
CA GLU A 273 -27.55 13.16 10.43
C GLU A 273 -28.41 12.24 9.55
N ASN A 274 -27.84 11.78 8.44
CA ASN A 274 -28.50 10.91 7.47
C ASN A 274 -28.54 9.42 7.90
N ALA A 275 -27.88 9.04 8.99
CA ALA A 275 -27.76 7.64 9.41
C ALA A 275 -28.95 7.13 10.23
N MET A 276 -29.62 8.04 10.95
CA MET A 276 -30.74 7.70 11.83
C MET A 276 -31.94 7.05 11.11
N PRO A 277 -32.37 7.51 9.91
CA PRO A 277 -33.43 6.85 9.16
C PRO A 277 -33.12 5.39 8.82
N TYR A 278 -31.87 5.07 8.44
CA TYR A 278 -31.48 3.70 8.12
C TYR A 278 -31.51 2.79 9.36
N ALA A 279 -30.93 3.24 10.49
CA ALA A 279 -31.02 2.49 11.75
C ALA A 279 -32.49 2.22 12.15
N ARG A 280 -33.37 3.21 11.94
CA ARG A 280 -34.81 3.07 12.18
C ARG A 280 -35.45 2.03 11.28
N VAL A 281 -35.23 2.10 9.97
CA VAL A 281 -35.77 1.11 9.02
C VAL A 281 -35.31 -0.30 9.38
N ARG A 282 -34.04 -0.49 9.77
CA ARG A 282 -33.51 -1.81 10.16
C ARG A 282 -34.17 -2.34 11.43
N LEU A 283 -34.29 -1.50 12.45
CA LEU A 283 -34.92 -1.89 13.71
C LEU A 283 -36.43 -2.15 13.54
N GLU A 284 -37.13 -1.30 12.80
CA GLU A 284 -38.56 -1.47 12.48
C GLU A 284 -38.82 -2.74 11.65
N ALA A 285 -37.92 -3.12 10.73
CA ALA A 285 -38.05 -4.37 9.97
C ALA A 285 -37.95 -5.62 10.86
N GLN A 286 -37.13 -5.57 11.90
CA GLN A 286 -37.02 -6.66 12.87
C GLN A 286 -38.22 -6.66 13.84
N GLN A 287 -38.54 -5.50 14.41
CA GLN A 287 -39.63 -5.35 15.39
C GLN A 287 -41.02 -5.48 14.78
N GLY A 288 -41.18 -5.23 13.48
CA GLY A 288 -42.43 -5.48 12.75
C GLY A 288 -42.88 -6.95 12.79
N LEU A 289 -41.96 -7.87 13.07
CA LEU A 289 -42.22 -9.30 13.24
C LEU A 289 -42.34 -9.71 14.72
N HIS A 290 -42.15 -8.79 15.68
CA HIS A 290 -42.25 -9.08 17.11
C HIS A 290 -43.62 -9.64 17.48
N GLU A 291 -44.69 -9.11 16.89
CA GLU A 291 -46.05 -9.59 17.10
C GLU A 291 -46.72 -9.86 15.76
N THR A 292 -47.01 -11.13 15.49
CA THR A 292 -47.64 -11.58 14.26
C THR A 292 -48.91 -12.36 14.58
N ILE A 293 -49.90 -12.23 13.71
CA ILE A 293 -51.16 -12.95 13.82
C ILE A 293 -51.39 -13.76 12.56
N LEU A 294 -51.73 -15.04 12.71
CA LEU A 294 -52.28 -15.87 11.65
C LEU A 294 -53.77 -16.04 11.87
N ALA A 295 -54.57 -15.77 10.84
CA ALA A 295 -56.02 -15.87 10.91
C ALA A 295 -56.60 -16.60 9.69
N GLU A 296 -57.74 -17.25 9.89
CA GLU A 296 -58.51 -17.91 8.84
C GLU A 296 -59.83 -17.17 8.63
N SER A 297 -60.21 -16.94 7.38
CA SER A 297 -61.39 -16.16 7.03
C SER A 297 -61.98 -16.60 5.68
N ASN A 298 -63.28 -16.35 5.51
CA ASN A 298 -63.98 -16.48 4.24
C ASN A 298 -64.34 -15.10 3.62
N VAL A 299 -63.81 -14.00 4.15
CA VAL A 299 -64.02 -12.64 3.63
C VAL A 299 -63.19 -12.44 2.35
N THR A 300 -63.87 -12.17 1.24
CA THR A 300 -63.24 -12.12 -0.08
C THR A 300 -62.33 -10.92 -0.30
N GLY A 301 -62.58 -9.79 0.38
CA GLY A 301 -61.81 -8.54 0.18
C GLY A 301 -60.46 -8.47 0.90
N LEU A 302 -60.12 -9.43 1.79
CA LEU A 302 -58.86 -9.41 2.53
C LEU A 302 -57.69 -9.71 1.60
N ALA A 303 -56.96 -8.67 1.20
CA ALA A 303 -55.79 -8.71 0.32
C ALA A 303 -54.56 -8.16 1.05
N ALA A 304 -53.35 -8.54 0.61
CA ALA A 304 -52.14 -7.95 1.15
C ALA A 304 -52.14 -6.42 0.90
N GLY A 305 -51.86 -5.63 1.95
CA GLY A 305 -51.94 -4.16 1.92
C GLY A 305 -53.29 -3.56 2.32
N MET A 306 -54.26 -4.36 2.75
CA MET A 306 -55.54 -3.85 3.25
C MET A 306 -55.52 -3.64 4.77
N LEU A 307 -56.17 -2.57 5.22
CA LEU A 307 -56.45 -2.31 6.63
C LEU A 307 -57.87 -2.75 7.01
N PHE A 308 -58.03 -3.40 8.17
CA PHE A 308 -59.35 -3.66 8.75
C PHE A 308 -59.31 -3.70 10.28
N ARG A 309 -60.44 -3.43 10.91
CA ARG A 309 -60.66 -3.53 12.35
C ARG A 309 -61.37 -4.82 12.72
N LEU A 310 -60.74 -5.64 13.56
CA LEU A 310 -61.37 -6.82 14.12
C LEU A 310 -62.37 -6.43 15.21
N THR A 311 -63.52 -7.11 15.23
CA THR A 311 -64.56 -6.95 16.26
C THR A 311 -65.02 -8.31 16.79
N HIS A 312 -65.59 -8.34 17.99
CA HIS A 312 -66.16 -9.53 18.64
C HIS A 312 -65.16 -10.67 18.94
N HIS A 313 -63.85 -10.41 18.96
CA HIS A 313 -62.87 -11.36 19.46
C HIS A 313 -62.96 -11.48 21.00
N PRO A 314 -62.96 -12.70 21.59
CA PRO A 314 -63.10 -12.90 23.03
C PRO A 314 -62.04 -12.18 23.88
N ILE A 315 -60.81 -12.11 23.37
CA ILE A 315 -59.74 -11.31 23.97
C ILE A 315 -59.92 -9.86 23.51
N SER A 316 -60.35 -8.99 24.43
CA SER A 316 -60.73 -7.61 24.13
C SER A 316 -59.61 -6.80 23.45
N SER A 317 -58.35 -6.98 23.89
CA SER A 317 -57.17 -6.31 23.33
C SER A 317 -56.91 -6.62 21.85
N GLN A 318 -57.48 -7.70 21.32
CA GLN A 318 -57.34 -8.07 19.91
C GLN A 318 -58.35 -7.35 19.02
N ASN A 319 -59.36 -6.66 19.57
CA ASN A 319 -60.38 -5.93 18.79
C ASN A 319 -59.89 -4.54 18.35
N ARG A 320 -58.93 -4.53 17.43
CA ARG A 320 -58.25 -3.33 16.94
C ARG A 320 -57.98 -3.44 15.43
N GLU A 321 -57.32 -2.43 14.89
CA GLU A 321 -56.94 -2.39 13.48
C GLU A 321 -55.70 -3.23 13.20
N TYR A 322 -55.73 -3.91 12.05
CA TYR A 322 -54.67 -4.76 11.54
C TYR A 322 -54.39 -4.44 10.08
N LEU A 323 -53.11 -4.55 9.72
CA LEU A 323 -52.63 -4.56 8.35
C LEU A 323 -52.45 -6.01 7.90
N VAL A 324 -53.03 -6.36 6.75
CA VAL A 324 -52.82 -7.67 6.11
C VAL A 324 -51.45 -7.66 5.43
N THR A 325 -50.50 -8.42 5.98
CA THR A 325 -49.14 -8.54 5.42
C THR A 325 -49.02 -9.66 4.40
N GLN A 326 -49.82 -10.72 4.54
CA GLN A 326 -49.84 -11.86 3.64
C GLN A 326 -51.26 -12.40 3.49
N THR A 327 -51.58 -12.91 2.30
CA THR A 327 -52.84 -13.57 2.00
C THR A 327 -52.56 -14.86 1.23
N SER A 328 -53.06 -15.99 1.72
CA SER A 328 -53.06 -17.29 1.04
C SER A 328 -54.50 -17.73 0.77
N ILE A 329 -54.86 -17.90 -0.49
CA ILE A 329 -56.24 -18.03 -0.95
C ILE A 329 -56.45 -19.39 -1.58
N GLU A 330 -57.53 -20.07 -1.22
CA GLU A 330 -58.01 -21.29 -1.87
C GLU A 330 -59.46 -21.11 -2.31
N MET A 331 -59.73 -21.38 -3.58
CA MET A 331 -61.06 -21.25 -4.17
C MET A 331 -61.34 -22.43 -5.08
N VAL A 332 -62.57 -22.96 -5.01
CA VAL A 332 -63.03 -24.06 -5.86
C VAL A 332 -64.41 -23.70 -6.38
N SER A 333 -64.62 -23.86 -7.69
CA SER A 333 -65.95 -23.74 -8.29
C SER A 333 -66.65 -25.09 -8.35
N ASP A 334 -67.98 -25.07 -8.31
CA ASP A 334 -68.83 -26.25 -8.48
C ASP A 334 -68.48 -27.00 -9.77
N ALA A 335 -68.70 -28.31 -9.78
CA ALA A 335 -68.47 -29.13 -10.97
C ALA A 335 -69.30 -28.61 -12.17
N TYR A 336 -68.74 -28.72 -13.37
CA TYR A 336 -69.44 -28.38 -14.64
C TYR A 336 -70.21 -29.58 -15.22
N GLU A 337 -70.15 -30.75 -14.57
CA GLU A 337 -70.94 -31.94 -14.89
C GLU A 337 -71.71 -32.40 -13.65
N GLY A 338 -73.00 -32.70 -13.83
CA GLY A 338 -73.82 -33.32 -12.79
C GLY A 338 -73.59 -34.82 -12.80
N GLY A 339 -72.66 -35.30 -11.98
CA GLY A 339 -72.41 -36.73 -11.76
C GLY A 339 -72.26 -37.00 -10.26
N GLY A 340 -73.17 -37.81 -9.71
CA GLY A 340 -73.40 -37.97 -8.27
C GLY A 340 -72.26 -38.63 -7.48
N GLY A 341 -72.09 -38.14 -6.26
CA GLY A 341 -71.21 -38.68 -5.23
C GLY A 341 -70.84 -37.57 -4.25
N GLY A 342 -71.49 -37.53 -3.10
CA GLY A 342 -71.37 -36.45 -2.12
C GLY A 342 -69.95 -36.32 -1.57
N ASP A 343 -69.30 -35.21 -1.87
CA ASP A 343 -68.37 -34.58 -0.95
C ASP A 343 -69.09 -33.35 -0.37
N GLY A 344 -69.12 -33.27 0.95
CA GLY A 344 -69.87 -32.26 1.69
C GLY A 344 -69.50 -30.84 1.27
N GLU A 345 -70.48 -29.93 1.41
CA GLU A 345 -70.40 -28.46 1.34
C GLU A 345 -68.95 -27.93 1.41
N GLN A 346 -68.21 -27.95 0.29
CA GLN A 346 -66.83 -27.44 0.25
C GLN A 346 -66.91 -25.92 0.29
N ASP A 347 -66.10 -25.30 1.16
CA ASP A 347 -66.03 -23.84 1.20
C ASP A 347 -65.54 -23.31 -0.15
N THR A 348 -66.42 -22.61 -0.88
CA THR A 348 -66.13 -22.02 -2.19
C THR A 348 -64.95 -21.03 -2.14
N TYR A 349 -64.67 -20.45 -0.96
CA TYR A 349 -63.61 -19.49 -0.74
C TYR A 349 -63.06 -19.61 0.69
N LEU A 350 -61.76 -19.88 0.80
CA LEU A 350 -61.00 -19.87 2.04
C LEU A 350 -59.78 -18.95 1.90
N CYS A 351 -59.52 -18.14 2.91
CA CYS A 351 -58.39 -17.25 2.96
C CYS A 351 -57.68 -17.36 4.31
N ARG A 352 -56.37 -17.60 4.28
CA ARG A 352 -55.48 -17.53 5.45
C ARG A 352 -54.66 -16.26 5.34
N ILE A 353 -54.67 -15.45 6.38
CA ILE A 353 -54.01 -14.14 6.39
C ILE A 353 -52.97 -14.08 7.49
N ALA A 354 -51.86 -13.40 7.20
CA ALA A 354 -50.92 -12.94 8.21
C ALA A 354 -51.13 -11.45 8.45
N LEU A 355 -51.12 -11.04 9.72
CA LEU A 355 -51.43 -9.68 10.13
C LEU A 355 -50.36 -9.15 11.08
N VAL A 356 -50.18 -7.83 11.03
CA VAL A 356 -49.52 -7.04 12.06
C VAL A 356 -50.50 -5.96 12.56
N PRO A 357 -50.38 -5.48 13.81
CA PRO A 357 -51.20 -4.37 14.28
C PRO A 357 -51.01 -3.13 13.37
N GLY A 358 -52.10 -2.45 13.01
CA GLY A 358 -52.05 -1.30 12.07
C GLY A 358 -51.22 -0.11 12.57
N THR A 359 -50.96 -0.05 13.88
CA THR A 359 -50.11 0.97 14.52
C THR A 359 -48.61 0.67 14.43
N VAL A 360 -48.22 -0.55 14.07
CA VAL A 360 -46.80 -0.95 13.97
C VAL A 360 -46.31 -0.62 12.56
N PRO A 361 -45.21 0.14 12.40
CA PRO A 361 -44.67 0.43 11.08
C PRO A 361 -44.13 -0.86 10.45
N PHE A 362 -44.64 -1.19 9.26
CA PHE A 362 -44.14 -2.32 8.48
C PHE A 362 -42.95 -1.89 7.61
N ARG A 363 -41.90 -2.71 7.59
CA ARG A 363 -40.77 -2.64 6.65
C ARG A 363 -40.54 -4.04 6.08
N THR A 364 -40.23 -4.14 4.80
CA THR A 364 -39.87 -5.44 4.21
C THR A 364 -38.51 -5.87 4.76
N PRO A 365 -38.37 -7.10 5.27
CA PRO A 365 -37.05 -7.65 5.63
C PRO A 365 -36.12 -7.65 4.42
N ARG A 366 -34.82 -7.44 4.65
CA ARG A 366 -33.80 -7.50 3.58
C ARG A 366 -33.60 -8.94 3.12
N ARG A 367 -34.36 -9.36 2.11
CA ARG A 367 -34.33 -10.71 1.51
C ARG A 367 -33.47 -10.72 0.25
N THR A 368 -33.44 -9.60 -0.47
CA THR A 368 -32.73 -9.50 -1.74
C THR A 368 -31.24 -9.24 -1.48
N PRO A 369 -30.32 -10.11 -1.94
CA PRO A 369 -28.90 -9.93 -1.69
C PRO A 369 -28.37 -8.61 -2.27
N TRP A 370 -27.46 -7.96 -1.54
CA TRP A 370 -26.70 -6.84 -2.08
C TRP A 370 -25.65 -7.37 -3.08
N PRO A 371 -25.51 -6.78 -4.28
CA PRO A 371 -24.51 -7.22 -5.25
C PRO A 371 -23.10 -7.04 -4.68
N ARG A 372 -22.20 -7.97 -5.01
CA ARG A 372 -20.80 -7.90 -4.59
C ARG A 372 -19.86 -8.05 -5.77
N MET A 373 -18.78 -7.29 -5.76
CA MET A 373 -17.65 -7.41 -6.67
C MET A 373 -16.73 -8.52 -6.19
N GLY A 374 -16.50 -9.53 -7.03
CA GLY A 374 -15.65 -10.68 -6.69
C GLY A 374 -14.15 -10.37 -6.61
N GLY A 375 -13.73 -9.18 -7.07
CA GLY A 375 -12.34 -8.75 -7.11
C GLY A 375 -12.20 -7.39 -7.79
N PRO A 376 -10.96 -6.89 -7.92
CA PRO A 376 -10.70 -5.66 -8.65
C PRO A 376 -10.99 -5.84 -10.15
N GLN A 377 -11.30 -4.73 -10.81
CA GLN A 377 -11.51 -4.65 -12.26
C GLN A 377 -10.66 -3.54 -12.85
N THR A 378 -10.44 -3.55 -14.16
CA THR A 378 -9.83 -2.40 -14.83
C THR A 378 -10.88 -1.44 -15.36
N ALA A 379 -10.53 -0.15 -15.42
CA ALA A 379 -11.36 0.90 -15.96
C ALA A 379 -10.49 1.95 -16.68
N MET A 380 -11.07 2.64 -17.65
CA MET A 380 -10.39 3.72 -18.35
C MET A 380 -10.59 5.04 -17.61
N VAL A 381 -9.53 5.84 -17.43
CA VAL A 381 -9.66 7.17 -16.83
C VAL A 381 -10.27 8.13 -17.84
N VAL A 382 -11.29 8.87 -17.42
CA VAL A 382 -12.07 9.78 -18.28
C VAL A 382 -12.19 11.17 -17.66
N GLY A 383 -12.54 12.15 -18.49
CA GLY A 383 -12.64 13.55 -18.08
C GLY A 383 -13.23 14.42 -19.18
N LYS A 384 -13.26 15.73 -18.96
CA LYS A 384 -13.78 16.69 -19.95
C LYS A 384 -12.97 16.63 -21.24
N ALA A 385 -13.66 16.82 -22.37
CA ALA A 385 -13.02 16.90 -23.68
C ALA A 385 -11.88 17.94 -23.70
N GLY A 386 -10.70 17.55 -24.19
CA GLY A 386 -9.51 18.41 -24.25
C GLY A 386 -8.70 18.50 -22.94
N GLU A 387 -9.11 17.81 -21.88
CA GLU A 387 -8.33 17.68 -20.65
C GLU A 387 -7.48 16.40 -20.66
N GLU A 388 -6.16 16.53 -20.40
CA GLU A 388 -5.30 15.37 -20.13
C GLU A 388 -5.39 14.91 -18.67
N ILE A 389 -5.76 15.81 -17.75
CA ILE A 389 -5.85 15.56 -16.31
C ILE A 389 -7.18 16.13 -15.82
N TRP A 390 -8.04 15.27 -15.29
CA TRP A 390 -9.32 15.66 -14.70
C TRP A 390 -9.39 15.16 -13.26
N THR A 391 -9.19 16.07 -12.30
CA THR A 391 -9.07 15.76 -10.87
C THR A 391 -9.76 16.79 -10.00
N ASP A 392 -10.12 16.41 -8.77
CA ASP A 392 -10.63 17.31 -7.75
C ASP A 392 -9.59 17.65 -6.66
N ARG A 393 -10.01 18.39 -5.62
CA ARG A 393 -9.16 18.81 -4.48
C ARG A 393 -8.57 17.66 -3.67
N HIS A 394 -9.11 16.44 -3.80
CA HIS A 394 -8.67 15.25 -3.09
C HIS A 394 -7.78 14.33 -3.94
N GLY A 395 -7.48 14.72 -5.19
CA GLY A 395 -6.73 13.86 -6.11
C GLY A 395 -7.56 12.69 -6.63
N ARG A 396 -8.89 12.81 -6.64
CA ARG A 396 -9.80 11.80 -7.21
C ARG A 396 -9.88 11.98 -8.72
N ILE A 397 -10.15 10.89 -9.42
CA ILE A 397 -10.37 10.87 -10.88
C ILE A 397 -11.75 10.32 -11.21
N LYS A 398 -12.16 10.40 -12.48
CA LYS A 398 -13.33 9.67 -12.98
C LYS A 398 -12.90 8.55 -13.91
N VAL A 399 -13.71 7.49 -13.95
CA VAL A 399 -13.41 6.29 -14.72
C VAL A 399 -14.63 5.84 -15.52
N HIS A 400 -14.39 5.10 -16.59
CA HIS A 400 -15.41 4.43 -17.36
C HIS A 400 -15.11 2.92 -17.34
N PHE A 401 -16.08 2.14 -16.86
CA PHE A 401 -15.95 0.69 -16.76
C PHE A 401 -16.29 0.03 -18.10
N PRO A 402 -15.61 -1.05 -18.50
CA PRO A 402 -15.91 -1.74 -19.76
C PRO A 402 -17.32 -2.31 -19.88
N TRP A 403 -18.00 -2.56 -18.74
CA TRP A 403 -19.37 -3.06 -18.70
C TRP A 403 -20.43 -1.94 -18.69
N ASP A 404 -20.02 -0.67 -18.57
CA ASP A 404 -20.93 0.46 -18.66
C ASP A 404 -21.27 0.73 -20.14
N ARG A 405 -22.50 0.37 -20.52
CA ARG A 405 -22.99 0.47 -21.90
C ARG A 405 -23.77 1.76 -22.16
N GLU A 406 -24.16 2.46 -21.11
CA GLU A 406 -25.02 3.66 -21.18
C GLU A 406 -24.20 4.96 -21.05
N GLY A 407 -23.00 4.90 -20.46
CA GLY A 407 -22.08 6.03 -20.36
C GLY A 407 -21.39 6.39 -21.68
N ASN A 408 -21.03 7.67 -21.82
CA ASN A 408 -20.36 8.22 -23.01
C ASN A 408 -18.82 8.23 -22.92
N ALA A 409 -18.24 7.59 -21.90
CA ALA A 409 -16.81 7.66 -21.58
C ALA A 409 -16.28 9.11 -21.41
N ASP A 410 -17.09 9.98 -20.78
CA ASP A 410 -16.82 11.39 -20.51
C ASP A 410 -16.76 11.69 -18.99
N GLU A 411 -16.75 12.98 -18.61
CA GLU A 411 -16.75 13.40 -17.21
C GLU A 411 -18.01 13.01 -16.41
N ASN A 412 -19.03 12.41 -17.02
CA ASN A 412 -20.25 11.95 -16.35
C ASN A 412 -20.30 10.43 -16.18
N SER A 413 -19.28 9.69 -16.62
CA SER A 413 -19.27 8.22 -16.60
C SER A 413 -19.31 7.61 -15.19
N SER A 414 -18.69 8.27 -14.20
CA SER A 414 -18.67 7.80 -12.82
C SER A 414 -18.69 8.93 -11.79
N CYS A 415 -18.82 8.54 -10.52
CA CYS A 415 -18.49 9.39 -9.39
C CYS A 415 -16.98 9.66 -9.32
N TRP A 416 -16.58 10.52 -8.37
CA TRP A 416 -15.17 10.75 -8.09
C TRP A 416 -14.55 9.58 -7.32
N VAL A 417 -13.59 8.90 -7.94
CA VAL A 417 -12.90 7.73 -7.40
C VAL A 417 -11.55 8.13 -6.79
N ARG A 418 -11.32 7.78 -5.53
CA ARG A 418 -10.01 8.01 -4.87
C ARG A 418 -8.93 7.16 -5.51
N VAL A 419 -7.70 7.69 -5.56
CA VAL A 419 -6.52 7.01 -6.09
C VAL A 419 -5.56 6.70 -4.95
N ALA A 420 -5.33 5.42 -4.71
CA ALA A 420 -4.28 4.96 -3.80
C ALA A 420 -2.93 5.51 -4.29
N GLN A 421 -2.26 6.26 -3.42
CA GLN A 421 -0.93 6.76 -3.67
C GLN A 421 0.09 5.80 -3.09
N ALA A 422 1.30 5.87 -3.63
CA ALA A 422 2.41 5.16 -3.03
C ALA A 422 2.56 5.60 -1.55
N TRP A 423 2.80 6.89 -1.28
CA TRP A 423 2.94 7.42 0.08
C TRP A 423 1.95 8.56 0.30
N ALA A 424 1.15 8.52 1.36
CA ALA A 424 0.18 9.59 1.64
C ALA A 424 0.21 10.02 3.11
N GLY A 425 0.68 11.25 3.35
CA GLY A 425 0.69 11.90 4.66
C GLY A 425 -0.04 13.26 4.65
N ARG A 426 -0.04 13.94 5.80
CA ARG A 426 -0.72 15.25 5.98
C ARG A 426 0.01 16.37 5.20
N ARG A 427 -0.29 16.50 3.90
CA ARG A 427 0.37 17.42 2.93
C ARG A 427 1.82 17.06 2.60
N TRP A 428 2.14 15.78 2.62
CA TRP A 428 3.45 15.25 2.19
C TRP A 428 3.27 13.81 1.70
N GLY A 429 4.15 13.33 0.82
CA GLY A 429 4.06 11.99 0.24
C GLY A 429 4.32 11.99 -1.27
N ALA A 430 3.94 10.90 -1.93
CA ALA A 430 3.97 10.75 -3.37
C ALA A 430 2.61 11.10 -3.98
N GLN A 431 2.60 11.73 -5.14
CA GLN A 431 1.37 12.04 -5.88
C GLN A 431 1.57 11.78 -7.37
N PHE A 432 0.96 10.70 -7.85
CA PHE A 432 0.87 10.35 -9.26
C PHE A 432 -0.60 10.20 -9.62
N LEU A 433 -1.11 11.16 -10.39
CA LEU A 433 -2.50 11.15 -10.85
C LEU A 433 -2.57 10.45 -12.20
N PRO A 434 -3.37 9.38 -12.33
CA PRO A 434 -3.70 8.80 -13.62
C PRO A 434 -4.33 9.86 -14.54
N ARG A 435 -3.92 9.86 -15.80
CA ARG A 435 -4.37 10.79 -16.84
C ARG A 435 -5.53 10.21 -17.63
N VAL A 436 -6.32 11.07 -18.26
CA VAL A 436 -7.38 10.66 -19.19
C VAL A 436 -6.78 9.75 -20.27
N GLY A 437 -7.42 8.61 -20.53
CA GLY A 437 -6.94 7.59 -21.46
C GLY A 437 -5.99 6.55 -20.86
N GLN A 438 -5.65 6.63 -19.57
CA GLN A 438 -4.88 5.59 -18.89
C GLN A 438 -5.79 4.52 -18.28
N GLU A 439 -5.30 3.27 -18.25
CA GLU A 439 -6.01 2.16 -17.63
C GLU A 439 -5.62 2.02 -16.15
N VAL A 440 -6.63 1.96 -15.28
CA VAL A 440 -6.46 1.85 -13.83
C VAL A 440 -7.13 0.60 -13.28
N VAL A 441 -6.57 0.07 -12.20
CA VAL A 441 -7.14 -1.05 -11.43
C VAL A 441 -8.01 -0.50 -10.31
N VAL A 442 -9.31 -0.77 -10.38
CA VAL A 442 -10.33 -0.34 -9.43
C VAL A 442 -10.71 -1.50 -8.51
N SER A 443 -10.44 -1.34 -7.23
CA SER A 443 -10.97 -2.19 -6.16
C SER A 443 -12.28 -1.61 -5.61
N PHE A 444 -13.06 -2.42 -4.90
CA PHE A 444 -14.35 -2.03 -4.36
C PHE A 444 -14.37 -2.29 -2.86
N LEU A 445 -14.55 -1.24 -2.04
CA LEU A 445 -14.51 -1.36 -0.58
C LEU A 445 -15.65 -2.28 -0.12
N ASP A 446 -15.32 -3.25 0.74
CA ASP A 446 -16.24 -4.31 1.21
C ASP A 446 -16.89 -5.15 0.08
N GLY A 447 -16.34 -5.05 -1.14
CA GLY A 447 -16.92 -5.62 -2.35
C GLY A 447 -18.16 -4.86 -2.86
N ASP A 448 -18.49 -3.68 -2.35
CA ASP A 448 -19.68 -2.92 -2.76
C ASP A 448 -19.43 -2.19 -4.10
N PRO A 449 -20.22 -2.48 -5.17
CA PRO A 449 -20.11 -1.79 -6.46
C PRO A 449 -20.22 -0.26 -6.36
N ASN A 450 -20.85 0.27 -5.31
CA ASN A 450 -21.02 1.71 -5.09
C ASN A 450 -19.78 2.39 -4.50
N ARG A 451 -18.74 1.64 -4.10
CA ARG A 451 -17.57 2.16 -3.37
C ARG A 451 -16.25 1.87 -4.09
N PRO A 452 -16.05 2.41 -5.32
CA PRO A 452 -14.81 2.19 -6.06
C PRO A 452 -13.62 2.93 -5.42
N LEU A 453 -12.44 2.32 -5.54
CA LEU A 453 -11.14 2.87 -5.14
C LEU A 453 -10.09 2.44 -6.18
N VAL A 454 -9.42 3.37 -6.84
CA VAL A 454 -8.28 3.04 -7.70
C VAL A 454 -7.12 2.60 -6.82
N THR A 455 -6.56 1.43 -7.11
CA THR A 455 -5.51 0.76 -6.33
C THR A 455 -4.22 0.53 -7.11
N GLY A 456 -4.24 0.78 -8.42
CA GLY A 456 -3.06 0.67 -9.28
C GLY A 456 -3.35 1.17 -10.69
N ALA A 457 -2.34 1.12 -11.54
CA ALA A 457 -2.43 1.39 -12.98
C ALA A 457 -1.67 0.31 -13.74
N VAL A 458 -2.11 0.03 -14.95
CA VAL A 458 -1.53 -1.02 -15.80
C VAL A 458 -1.22 -0.48 -17.19
N TYR A 459 -0.15 -0.99 -17.78
CA TYR A 459 0.14 -0.79 -19.20
C TYR A 459 -0.71 -1.75 -20.03
N ASN A 460 -0.98 -1.37 -21.28
CA ASN A 460 -1.74 -2.18 -22.22
C ASN A 460 -1.16 -2.05 -23.65
N GLY A 461 -1.86 -2.59 -24.66
CA GLY A 461 -1.38 -2.59 -26.04
C GLY A 461 -1.17 -1.20 -26.65
N GLU A 462 -1.88 -0.19 -26.14
CA GLU A 462 -1.77 1.22 -26.57
C GLU A 462 -0.79 2.00 -25.68
N ALA A 463 -0.99 1.95 -24.37
CA ALA A 463 -0.11 2.55 -23.38
C ALA A 463 0.99 1.55 -22.98
N GLN A 464 2.07 1.49 -23.76
CA GLN A 464 3.20 0.60 -23.49
C GLN A 464 4.11 1.09 -22.34
N PRO A 465 4.89 0.20 -21.70
CA PRO A 465 5.90 0.58 -20.72
C PRO A 465 6.91 1.61 -21.27
N PRO A 466 7.45 2.50 -20.42
CA PRO A 466 8.30 3.62 -20.84
C PRO A 466 9.68 3.21 -21.37
N PHE A 467 10.13 1.99 -21.04
CA PHE A 467 11.40 1.42 -21.46
C PHE A 467 11.10 0.22 -22.38
N GLY A 468 11.79 0.12 -23.51
CA GLY A 468 11.54 -0.92 -24.51
C GLY A 468 11.77 -2.32 -23.93
N LEU A 469 10.68 -3.08 -23.77
CA LEU A 469 10.69 -4.46 -23.29
C LEU A 469 10.45 -5.43 -24.45
N PRO A 470 11.08 -6.64 -24.42
CA PRO A 470 11.89 -7.18 -23.31
C PRO A 470 13.37 -6.78 -23.31
N GLU A 471 13.87 -6.05 -24.31
CA GLU A 471 15.31 -5.83 -24.51
C GLU A 471 15.99 -5.04 -23.39
N ARG A 472 15.24 -4.21 -22.65
CA ARG A 472 15.72 -3.38 -21.54
C ARG A 472 15.12 -3.77 -20.20
N ALA A 473 14.99 -5.08 -19.96
CA ALA A 473 14.43 -5.61 -18.70
C ALA A 473 15.19 -5.17 -17.44
N THR A 474 16.47 -4.78 -17.56
CA THR A 474 17.31 -4.27 -16.45
C THR A 474 17.11 -2.78 -16.16
N GLN A 475 16.24 -2.09 -16.90
CA GLN A 475 15.94 -0.67 -16.67
C GLN A 475 14.73 -0.52 -15.76
N SER A 476 14.86 0.37 -14.77
CA SER A 476 13.78 0.72 -13.85
C SER A 476 13.77 2.23 -13.57
N GLY A 477 12.63 2.79 -13.16
CA GLY A 477 12.54 4.19 -12.78
C GLY A 477 11.23 4.89 -13.15
N TRP A 478 11.26 6.21 -13.14
CA TRP A 478 10.11 7.07 -13.41
C TRP A 478 10.36 7.94 -14.62
N ARG A 479 9.44 7.93 -15.57
CA ARG A 479 9.40 8.84 -16.72
C ARG A 479 8.06 9.58 -16.73
N SER A 480 8.10 10.90 -16.70
CA SER A 480 6.91 11.74 -16.83
C SER A 480 6.69 12.14 -18.29
N SER A 481 5.55 12.78 -18.57
CA SER A 481 5.30 13.48 -19.83
C SER A 481 4.83 14.91 -19.55
N SER A 482 5.31 15.88 -20.31
CA SER A 482 4.87 17.27 -20.19
C SER A 482 3.36 17.36 -20.46
N SER A 483 2.66 18.21 -19.73
CA SER A 483 1.20 18.39 -19.87
C SER A 483 0.86 19.88 -19.88
N LYS A 484 -0.02 20.37 -20.75
CA LYS A 484 -0.70 19.65 -21.86
C LYS A 484 0.12 19.67 -23.16
N GLY A 485 -0.08 18.69 -24.05
CA GLY A 485 0.49 18.63 -25.39
C GLY A 485 1.98 18.27 -25.45
N GLY A 486 2.48 17.52 -24.47
CA GLY A 486 3.91 17.33 -24.27
C GLY A 486 4.63 16.46 -25.29
N ALA A 487 5.73 16.98 -25.85
CA ALA A 487 6.67 16.26 -26.72
C ALA A 487 7.93 15.74 -25.98
N GLY A 488 7.90 15.70 -24.64
CA GLY A 488 9.05 15.33 -23.80
C GLY A 488 8.67 15.26 -22.32
N GLY A 489 9.60 14.89 -21.44
CA GLY A 489 9.31 14.62 -20.04
C GLY A 489 10.53 14.60 -19.15
N ASN A 490 10.33 14.50 -17.84
CA ASN A 490 11.41 14.32 -16.88
C ASN A 490 11.65 12.82 -16.68
N GLU A 491 12.89 12.43 -16.41
CA GLU A 491 13.24 11.02 -16.21
C GLU A 491 14.22 10.85 -15.06
N PHE A 492 13.97 9.84 -14.24
CA PHE A 492 14.92 9.31 -13.27
C PHE A 492 14.96 7.79 -13.45
N ARG A 493 16.07 7.29 -13.97
CA ARG A 493 16.22 5.89 -14.41
C ARG A 493 17.47 5.25 -13.82
N PHE A 494 17.33 4.00 -13.41
CA PHE A 494 18.40 3.06 -13.11
C PHE A 494 18.56 2.07 -14.27
N GLU A 495 19.80 1.83 -14.67
CA GLU A 495 20.20 0.71 -15.51
C GLU A 495 21.05 -0.22 -14.65
N ASP A 496 20.59 -1.44 -14.45
CA ASP A 496 21.25 -2.45 -13.61
C ASP A 496 21.96 -3.54 -14.44
N LYS A 497 22.19 -3.28 -15.73
CA LYS A 497 23.00 -4.17 -16.55
C LYS A 497 24.45 -4.18 -16.07
N ALA A 498 24.88 -5.34 -15.58
CA ALA A 498 26.22 -5.55 -15.04
C ALA A 498 27.35 -5.01 -15.94
N GLY A 499 28.23 -4.20 -15.36
CA GLY A 499 29.35 -3.54 -16.03
C GLY A 499 28.96 -2.38 -16.96
N ARG A 500 27.69 -1.98 -16.95
CA ARG A 500 27.13 -0.84 -17.70
C ARG A 500 26.08 -0.09 -16.87
N GLU A 501 26.19 -0.17 -15.55
CA GLU A 501 25.25 0.41 -14.61
C GLU A 501 25.20 1.94 -14.78
N GLN A 502 24.00 2.51 -14.68
CA GLN A 502 23.82 3.96 -14.85
C GLN A 502 22.66 4.48 -14.00
N VAL A 503 22.89 5.62 -13.35
CA VAL A 503 21.83 6.50 -12.87
C VAL A 503 21.69 7.66 -13.84
N PHE A 504 20.51 7.81 -14.45
CA PHE A 504 20.21 8.86 -15.41
C PHE A 504 19.16 9.82 -14.84
N ILE A 505 19.50 11.11 -14.83
CA ILE A 505 18.62 12.19 -14.39
C ILE A 505 18.44 13.16 -15.54
N HIS A 506 17.22 13.27 -16.05
CA HIS A 506 16.85 14.20 -17.12
C HIS A 506 15.79 15.17 -16.64
N ALA A 507 16.09 16.46 -16.74
CA ALA A 507 15.14 17.53 -16.52
C ALA A 507 14.81 18.19 -17.85
N GLN A 508 13.53 18.19 -18.23
CA GLN A 508 13.08 18.74 -19.51
C GLN A 508 13.31 20.25 -19.64
N ARG A 509 13.42 20.97 -18.51
CA ARG A 509 13.62 22.43 -18.49
C ARG A 509 14.61 22.91 -17.44
N ALA A 510 14.19 22.94 -16.18
CA ALA A 510 14.98 23.43 -15.06
C ALA A 510 15.18 22.31 -14.05
N LEU A 511 16.40 22.22 -13.50
CA LEU A 511 16.74 21.35 -12.39
C LEU A 511 17.23 22.22 -11.23
N ASP A 512 16.42 22.32 -10.19
CA ASP A 512 16.75 23.06 -8.97
C ASP A 512 17.14 22.07 -7.86
N VAL A 513 18.36 22.20 -7.34
CA VAL A 513 18.87 21.38 -6.23
C VAL A 513 19.10 22.27 -5.01
N LYS A 514 18.34 22.03 -3.94
CA LYS A 514 18.45 22.81 -2.69
C LYS A 514 18.85 21.91 -1.52
N VAL A 515 20.03 22.16 -0.97
CA VAL A 515 20.58 21.44 0.19
C VAL A 515 20.72 22.41 1.35
N ARG A 516 20.11 22.09 2.51
CA ARG A 516 20.08 22.99 3.67
C ARG A 516 21.33 22.96 4.55
N ALA A 517 22.10 21.87 4.49
CA ALA A 517 23.25 21.67 5.38
C ALA A 517 24.53 21.43 4.58
N SER A 518 24.69 20.25 3.98
CA SER A 518 25.94 19.88 3.29
C SER A 518 25.67 19.04 2.06
N HIS A 519 26.32 19.39 0.95
CA HIS A 519 26.38 18.59 -0.25
C HIS A 519 27.76 17.94 -0.33
N ARG A 520 27.80 16.62 -0.54
CA ARG A 520 29.03 15.84 -0.73
C ARG A 520 28.89 15.02 -2.00
N GLU A 521 29.95 14.97 -2.78
CA GLU A 521 30.01 14.29 -4.07
C GLU A 521 31.36 13.60 -4.16
N SER A 522 31.35 12.30 -4.47
CA SER A 522 32.55 11.48 -4.62
C SER A 522 32.44 10.70 -5.93
N MET A 523 33.46 10.81 -6.77
CA MET A 523 33.53 10.12 -8.05
C MET A 523 34.75 9.20 -8.04
N GLY A 524 34.55 7.90 -8.29
CA GLY A 524 35.64 6.94 -8.41
C GLY A 524 36.35 6.99 -9.78
N GLY A 525 35.64 7.50 -10.80
CA GLY A 525 36.16 7.79 -12.14
C GLY A 525 36.09 9.28 -12.46
N ASP A 526 35.83 9.60 -13.73
CA ASP A 526 35.90 10.96 -14.24
C ASP A 526 34.61 11.77 -14.01
N ARG A 527 34.77 13.09 -13.85
CA ARG A 527 33.66 14.06 -13.85
C ARG A 527 33.78 14.99 -15.05
N HIS A 528 32.85 14.86 -15.99
CA HIS A 528 32.66 15.82 -17.08
C HIS A 528 31.53 16.80 -16.76
N GLN A 529 31.75 18.10 -16.97
CA GLN A 529 30.72 19.13 -16.82
C GLN A 529 30.75 20.08 -18.01
N THR A 530 29.65 20.09 -18.77
CA THR A 530 29.47 21.01 -19.89
C THR A 530 28.32 21.96 -19.58
N VAL A 531 28.59 23.27 -19.64
CA VAL A 531 27.60 24.33 -19.44
C VAL A 531 27.49 25.12 -20.74
N GLY A 532 26.34 25.03 -21.42
CA GLY A 532 26.16 25.64 -22.75
C GLY A 532 26.04 27.17 -22.75
N ARG A 533 25.96 27.80 -21.57
CA ARG A 533 25.91 29.26 -21.39
C ARG A 533 26.73 29.65 -20.15
N ASP A 534 26.11 30.30 -19.16
CA ASP A 534 26.81 30.85 -18.01
C ASP A 534 26.89 29.84 -16.85
N LYS A 535 28.08 29.75 -16.25
CA LYS A 535 28.29 29.12 -14.94
C LYS A 535 28.59 30.21 -13.91
N LYS A 536 27.72 30.37 -12.92
CA LYS A 536 27.90 31.29 -11.79
C LYS A 536 28.09 30.48 -10.52
N ALA A 537 29.13 30.80 -9.76
CA ALA A 537 29.42 30.16 -8.47
C ALA A 537 29.66 31.25 -7.43
N MET A 538 28.97 31.14 -6.29
CA MET A 538 29.15 32.00 -5.13
C MET A 538 29.48 31.12 -3.93
N VAL A 539 30.59 31.42 -3.27
CA VAL A 539 31.02 30.75 -2.04
C VAL A 539 31.21 31.85 -1.01
N GLU A 540 30.31 31.91 -0.03
CA GLU A 540 30.36 32.94 1.04
C GLU A 540 31.47 32.63 2.06
N GLY A 541 31.79 31.35 2.23
CA GLY A 541 32.92 30.89 3.04
C GLY A 541 34.19 30.68 2.21
N ASN A 542 34.95 29.65 2.55
CA ASN A 542 36.21 29.35 1.90
C ASN A 542 36.02 28.41 0.70
N HIS A 543 36.77 28.67 -0.39
CA HIS A 543 36.92 27.76 -1.51
C HIS A 543 38.33 27.14 -1.48
N HIS A 544 38.39 25.83 -1.29
CA HIS A 544 39.63 25.06 -1.36
C HIS A 544 39.58 24.13 -2.57
N ASP A 545 40.64 24.10 -3.35
CA ASP A 545 40.77 23.29 -4.55
C ASP A 545 42.15 22.64 -4.56
N ILE A 546 42.19 21.31 -4.49
CA ILE A 546 43.43 20.52 -4.46
C ILE A 546 43.42 19.62 -5.68
N VAL A 547 44.38 19.84 -6.57
CA VAL A 547 44.63 19.00 -7.75
C VAL A 547 45.98 18.33 -7.56
N TRP A 548 45.98 16.99 -7.51
CA TRP A 548 47.19 16.21 -7.23
C TRP A 548 48.18 16.18 -8.40
N THR A 549 47.67 16.30 -9.62
CA THR A 549 48.44 16.29 -10.86
C THR A 549 48.33 17.67 -11.52
N ASP A 550 47.81 17.74 -12.75
CA ASP A 550 47.83 18.93 -13.57
C ASP A 550 46.51 19.70 -13.50
N ARG A 551 46.60 21.02 -13.35
CA ARG A 551 45.48 21.93 -13.52
C ARG A 551 45.66 22.74 -14.79
N TYR A 552 44.80 22.48 -15.77
CA TYR A 552 44.72 23.26 -17.00
C TYR A 552 43.53 24.23 -16.96
N GLN A 553 43.75 25.47 -17.37
CA GLN A 553 42.68 26.47 -17.49
C GLN A 553 42.89 27.27 -18.78
N ASN A 554 41.95 27.12 -19.71
CA ASN A 554 41.88 27.96 -20.91
C ASN A 554 40.71 28.96 -20.78
N VAL A 555 40.97 30.22 -21.12
CA VAL A 555 39.96 31.29 -21.16
C VAL A 555 40.18 32.07 -22.45
N ASP A 556 39.30 31.87 -23.44
CA ASP A 556 39.46 32.43 -24.78
C ASP A 556 39.34 33.96 -24.83
N ALA A 557 38.63 34.54 -23.87
CA ALA A 557 38.43 35.98 -23.75
C ALA A 557 39.18 36.53 -22.53
N ASN A 558 38.46 37.18 -21.60
CA ASN A 558 39.07 37.85 -20.46
C ASN A 558 39.03 36.99 -19.19
N ALA A 559 40.17 36.84 -18.52
CA ALA A 559 40.27 36.32 -17.16
C ALA A 559 40.54 37.46 -16.18
N SER A 560 39.58 37.75 -15.30
CA SER A 560 39.71 38.77 -14.24
C SER A 560 39.71 38.13 -12.87
N LEU A 561 40.64 38.55 -12.00
CA LEU A 561 40.68 38.16 -10.60
C LEU A 561 40.86 39.39 -9.73
N MET A 562 39.94 39.59 -8.79
CA MET A 562 40.02 40.58 -7.73
C MET A 562 40.20 39.87 -6.40
N VAL A 563 41.22 40.24 -5.64
CA VAL A 563 41.49 39.72 -4.29
C VAL A 563 41.47 40.91 -3.34
N GLY A 564 40.63 40.87 -2.31
CA GLY A 564 40.43 42.01 -1.39
C GLY A 564 41.57 42.24 -0.40
N LEU A 565 42.36 41.21 -0.13
CA LEU A 565 43.54 41.23 0.74
C LEU A 565 44.73 40.61 -0.01
N ASP A 566 45.32 39.53 0.50
CA ASP A 566 46.54 38.95 -0.04
C ASP A 566 46.30 37.85 -1.07
N ARG A 567 47.11 37.85 -2.13
CA ARG A 567 47.22 36.74 -3.09
C ARG A 567 48.58 36.09 -2.98
N HIS A 568 48.64 34.88 -2.45
CA HIS A 568 49.86 34.07 -2.41
C HIS A 568 49.93 33.09 -3.59
N ARG A 569 51.11 32.96 -4.20
CA ARG A 569 51.44 31.93 -5.20
C ARG A 569 52.80 31.35 -4.87
N GLU A 570 52.82 30.07 -4.47
CA GLU A 570 54.05 29.31 -4.26
C GLU A 570 54.21 28.32 -5.41
N ILE A 571 55.38 28.30 -6.04
CA ILE A 571 55.69 27.45 -7.19
C ILE A 571 57.02 26.74 -6.91
N GLY A 572 56.99 25.41 -6.82
CA GLY A 572 58.17 24.62 -6.44
C GLY A 572 59.26 24.53 -7.50
N GLN A 573 58.93 24.79 -8.78
CA GLN A 573 59.88 24.81 -9.88
C GLN A 573 59.82 26.15 -10.63
N ASN A 574 59.17 26.17 -11.80
CA ASN A 574 59.21 27.31 -12.71
C ASN A 574 57.88 28.07 -12.73
N TYR A 575 57.95 29.38 -12.54
CA TYR A 575 56.82 30.29 -12.74
C TYR A 575 57.08 31.17 -13.97
N ALA A 576 56.29 31.00 -15.02
CA ALA A 576 56.42 31.73 -16.27
C ALA A 576 55.20 32.61 -16.54
N LEU A 577 55.43 33.88 -16.84
CA LEU A 577 54.41 34.82 -17.32
C LEU A 577 54.79 35.29 -18.72
N LYS A 578 53.89 35.10 -19.69
CA LYS A 578 54.06 35.55 -21.07
C LYS A 578 52.88 36.42 -21.46
N ALA A 579 53.14 37.69 -21.80
CA ALA A 579 52.18 38.58 -22.43
C ALA A 579 52.66 38.91 -23.85
N GLY A 580 51.74 39.04 -24.81
CA GLY A 580 52.08 39.36 -26.19
C GLY A 580 52.51 40.82 -26.42
N LEU A 581 52.12 41.72 -25.51
CA LEU A 581 52.39 43.15 -25.60
C LEU A 581 53.16 43.65 -24.36
N GLU A 582 52.54 43.57 -23.18
CA GLU A 582 53.08 44.18 -21.96
C GLU A 582 52.78 43.33 -20.71
N VAL A 583 53.74 43.27 -19.78
CA VAL A 583 53.53 42.85 -18.40
C VAL A 583 53.71 44.08 -17.51
N ALA A 584 52.63 44.63 -16.97
CA ALA A 584 52.66 45.75 -16.03
C ALA A 584 52.57 45.24 -14.58
N VAL A 585 53.45 45.74 -13.71
CA VAL A 585 53.43 45.46 -12.26
C VAL A 585 53.43 46.80 -11.53
N GLU A 586 52.32 47.12 -10.88
CA GLU A 586 52.13 48.34 -10.10
C GLU A 586 51.93 47.99 -8.62
N ALA A 587 52.60 48.69 -7.72
CA ALA A 587 52.44 48.54 -6.29
C ALA A 587 52.40 49.91 -5.60
N GLY A 588 51.51 50.08 -4.62
CA GLY A 588 51.30 51.38 -3.97
C GLY A 588 52.42 51.84 -3.02
N LEU A 589 53.26 50.90 -2.53
CA LEU A 589 54.37 51.22 -1.62
C LEU A 589 55.71 50.73 -2.16
N SER A 590 55.85 49.44 -2.43
CA SER A 590 57.11 48.88 -2.92
C SER A 590 56.95 47.62 -3.77
N ILE A 591 57.89 47.40 -4.67
CA ILE A 591 58.09 46.15 -5.41
C ILE A 591 59.42 45.56 -4.95
N SER A 592 59.44 44.33 -4.47
CA SER A 592 60.69 43.64 -4.10
C SER A 592 60.83 42.32 -4.85
N LEU A 593 61.97 42.14 -5.52
CA LEU A 593 62.36 40.92 -6.21
C LEU A 593 63.59 40.37 -5.47
N LYS A 594 63.51 39.18 -4.88
CA LYS A 594 64.58 38.59 -4.07
C LYS A 594 64.96 37.22 -4.60
N ALA A 595 66.26 36.93 -4.64
CA ALA A 595 66.87 35.65 -4.98
C ALA A 595 67.91 35.23 -3.92
N SER A 596 68.49 34.04 -4.04
CA SER A 596 69.37 33.42 -3.01
C SER A 596 70.63 34.22 -2.65
N GLY A 597 71.05 35.18 -3.48
CA GLY A 597 72.26 35.98 -3.26
C GLY A 597 72.09 37.47 -3.56
N GLY A 598 70.86 37.97 -3.67
CA GLY A 598 70.60 39.37 -3.97
C GLY A 598 69.12 39.75 -4.03
N PHE A 599 68.84 41.05 -4.09
CA PHE A 599 67.48 41.58 -4.24
C PHE A 599 67.47 42.91 -5.00
N ILE A 600 66.30 43.24 -5.55
CA ILE A 600 65.93 44.54 -6.09
C ILE A 600 64.69 44.99 -5.34
N THR A 601 64.73 46.17 -4.72
CA THR A 601 63.55 46.79 -4.11
C THR A 601 63.34 48.17 -4.69
N ILE A 602 62.15 48.44 -5.20
CA ILE A 602 61.68 49.73 -5.69
C ILE A 602 60.71 50.26 -4.63
N GLY A 603 60.98 51.43 -4.06
CA GLY A 603 60.10 52.06 -3.07
C GLY A 603 60.03 53.58 -3.26
N PRO A 604 59.35 54.32 -2.37
CA PRO A 604 59.10 55.75 -2.56
C PRO A 604 60.40 56.58 -2.50
N THR A 605 61.45 56.05 -1.87
CA THR A 605 62.74 56.72 -1.68
C THR A 605 63.77 56.38 -2.75
N GLY A 606 63.50 55.42 -3.64
CA GLY A 606 64.42 55.03 -4.74
C GLY A 606 64.42 53.54 -5.07
N VAL A 607 65.42 53.14 -5.87
CA VAL A 607 65.66 51.75 -6.29
C VAL A 607 66.93 51.23 -5.62
N THR A 608 66.82 50.16 -4.84
CA THR A 608 67.95 49.48 -4.18
C THR A 608 68.23 48.17 -4.91
N ILE A 609 69.45 47.99 -5.41
CA ILE A 609 69.93 46.75 -6.03
C ILE A 609 71.11 46.25 -5.19
N SER A 610 71.02 45.02 -4.68
CA SER A 610 72.06 44.42 -3.84
C SER A 610 72.31 42.97 -4.27
N GLY A 611 73.58 42.61 -4.47
CA GLY A 611 74.02 41.25 -4.79
C GLY A 611 75.54 41.17 -4.89
N ASN A 612 76.11 39.95 -4.85
CA ASN A 612 77.56 39.74 -4.87
C ASN A 612 78.26 40.37 -6.10
N LEU A 613 77.58 40.40 -7.25
CA LEU A 613 78.03 41.07 -8.47
C LEU A 613 76.81 41.63 -9.19
N VAL A 614 76.77 42.96 -9.38
CA VAL A 614 75.68 43.64 -10.11
C VAL A 614 76.20 44.03 -11.49
N LEU A 615 75.78 43.30 -12.51
CA LEU A 615 76.15 43.53 -13.90
C LEU A 615 75.11 44.42 -14.58
N VAL A 616 75.46 45.69 -14.82
CA VAL A 616 74.64 46.63 -15.59
C VAL A 616 75.20 46.68 -17.02
N ASN A 617 74.35 46.45 -18.03
CA ASN A 617 74.71 46.46 -19.46
C ASN A 617 75.82 45.47 -19.89
N SER A 618 76.07 44.40 -19.14
CA SER A 618 77.09 43.37 -19.48
C SER A 618 76.44 42.11 -20.06
N GLY A 619 76.29 42.07 -21.40
CA GLY A 619 76.29 40.89 -22.30
C GLY A 619 75.67 39.52 -21.95
N GLY A 620 74.76 39.36 -20.98
CA GLY A 620 74.12 38.08 -20.68
C GLY A 620 72.99 37.69 -21.66
N SER A 621 72.88 36.40 -22.01
CA SER A 621 71.75 35.87 -22.79
C SER A 621 70.57 35.49 -21.87
N PRO A 622 69.31 35.73 -22.29
CA PRO A 622 68.13 35.45 -21.48
C PRO A 622 67.95 33.96 -21.19
N SER A 623 67.30 33.63 -20.06
CA SER A 623 66.95 32.27 -19.65
C SER A 623 66.18 31.54 -20.76
N ALA A 624 66.53 30.28 -21.02
CA ALA A 624 65.92 29.44 -22.06
C ALA A 624 64.51 28.90 -21.70
N LEU A 625 63.92 29.35 -20.59
CA LEU A 625 62.61 28.89 -20.14
C LEU A 625 61.51 29.38 -21.10
N GLN A 626 60.91 28.46 -21.87
CA GLN A 626 59.75 28.77 -22.72
C GLN A 626 58.44 28.38 -22.02
N ALA A 627 57.49 29.31 -21.95
CA ALA A 627 56.12 29.00 -21.55
C ALA A 627 55.47 28.13 -22.63
N GLN A 628 55.32 26.83 -22.35
CA GLN A 628 54.59 25.89 -23.21
C GLN A 628 53.14 25.79 -22.71
N VAL A 629 52.19 26.07 -23.60
CA VAL A 629 50.76 25.93 -23.33
C VAL A 629 50.33 24.53 -23.77
N THR A 630 49.68 23.79 -22.88
CA THR A 630 49.02 22.52 -23.21
C THR A 630 47.51 22.77 -23.20
N GLU A 631 46.81 22.36 -24.26
CA GLU A 631 45.34 22.50 -24.34
C GLU A 631 44.64 21.45 -23.45
N PRO A 632 43.58 21.83 -22.72
CA PRO A 632 42.78 20.88 -21.95
C PRO A 632 41.94 19.97 -22.86
N ASP A 633 41.70 18.72 -22.42
CA ASP A 633 40.81 17.79 -23.12
C ASP A 633 39.33 18.27 -23.10
N GLU A 634 38.59 17.99 -24.16
CA GLU A 634 37.15 18.33 -24.25
C GLU A 634 36.30 17.47 -23.31
N ALA A 635 35.36 18.12 -22.60
CA ALA A 635 34.39 17.42 -21.76
C ALA A 635 33.34 16.70 -22.61
N GLN A 636 33.01 15.45 -22.23
CA GLN A 636 31.98 14.67 -22.91
C GLN A 636 30.57 15.10 -22.50
N HIS A 637 29.64 15.11 -23.45
CA HIS A 637 28.22 15.36 -23.19
C HIS A 637 27.54 14.10 -22.63
N ALA A 638 26.56 14.30 -21.74
CA ALA A 638 25.66 13.24 -21.32
C ALA A 638 24.85 12.73 -22.53
N PRO A 639 24.56 11.42 -22.62
CA PRO A 639 23.78 10.86 -23.72
C PRO A 639 22.32 11.33 -23.67
N ASP A 640 21.71 11.51 -24.84
CA ASP A 640 20.27 11.78 -24.96
C ASP A 640 19.46 10.54 -24.54
N SER A 641 18.23 10.77 -24.07
CA SER A 641 17.32 9.74 -23.56
C SER A 641 16.80 8.77 -24.64
N GLU A 642 16.98 9.06 -25.93
CA GLU A 642 16.60 8.19 -27.05
C GLU A 642 17.80 7.71 -27.88
N PRO A 643 17.91 6.40 -28.20
CA PRO A 643 18.79 5.94 -29.25
C PRO A 643 18.10 6.04 -30.62
N GLY A 644 18.65 6.90 -31.47
CA GLY A 644 18.70 6.72 -32.92
C GLY A 644 17.39 6.52 -33.69
N ARG A 645 16.83 7.62 -34.20
CA ARG A 645 16.29 7.62 -35.57
C ARG A 645 17.33 8.25 -36.49
N GLY A 646 17.88 7.45 -37.39
CA GLY A 646 18.91 7.87 -38.33
C GLY A 646 18.45 8.98 -39.28
N GLY A 647 19.38 9.87 -39.64
CA GLY A 647 19.22 10.74 -40.80
C GLY A 647 19.96 12.08 -40.72
N GLY A 648 21.29 12.06 -40.86
CA GLY A 648 22.07 13.29 -41.10
C GLY A 648 23.58 13.08 -41.09
N ARG A 649 24.14 12.59 -42.20
CA ARG A 649 25.59 12.42 -42.37
C ARG A 649 26.34 13.74 -42.08
N PRO A 650 27.37 13.76 -41.22
CA PRO A 650 28.31 14.87 -41.18
C PRO A 650 29.13 14.87 -42.48
N ARG A 651 29.19 16.02 -43.15
CA ARG A 651 30.06 16.23 -44.32
C ARG A 651 31.51 16.03 -43.92
N ALA A 652 32.13 15.02 -44.52
CA ALA A 652 33.56 14.78 -44.46
C ALA A 652 34.32 15.97 -45.10
N ARG A 653 35.24 16.58 -44.35
CA ARG A 653 36.46 17.15 -44.91
C ARG A 653 37.66 16.48 -44.24
N ARG A 654 38.39 15.74 -45.06
CA ARG A 654 39.53 14.88 -44.74
C ARG A 654 40.80 15.69 -45.01
N ILE A 655 41.66 15.87 -44.01
CA ILE A 655 43.12 16.02 -44.18
C ILE A 655 43.75 15.26 -43.00
N SER A 656 43.93 13.94 -43.06
CA SER A 656 45.14 13.25 -43.52
C SER A 656 46.45 13.77 -42.90
N ARG A 657 46.81 13.24 -41.73
CA ARG A 657 48.18 12.80 -41.35
C ARG A 657 48.15 12.18 -39.95
N LEU A 658 47.84 10.89 -39.85
CA LEU A 658 48.09 10.08 -38.64
C LEU A 658 48.24 8.61 -39.07
N ALA A 659 49.38 8.31 -39.69
CA ALA A 659 49.80 6.95 -40.00
C ALA A 659 51.20 6.61 -39.46
N ALA A 660 51.67 7.34 -38.43
CA ALA A 660 53.03 7.17 -37.91
C ALA A 660 53.17 7.03 -36.39
N ASN A 661 52.09 6.81 -35.62
CA ASN A 661 52.22 6.69 -34.15
C ASN A 661 51.53 5.49 -33.48
N ARG A 662 50.98 4.54 -34.25
CA ARG A 662 50.37 3.32 -33.69
C ARG A 662 51.37 2.31 -33.11
N HIS A 663 52.65 2.37 -33.51
CA HIS A 663 53.71 1.48 -33.01
C HIS A 663 54.53 2.05 -31.84
N ARG A 664 54.33 3.32 -31.47
CA ARG A 664 55.05 3.98 -30.37
C ARG A 664 54.24 3.97 -29.08
N ILE A 665 52.91 4.15 -29.17
CA ILE A 665 52.00 4.10 -28.02
C ILE A 665 51.81 2.65 -27.51
N ALA A 666 51.74 1.66 -28.41
CA ALA A 666 51.69 0.25 -28.00
C ALA A 666 53.00 -0.24 -27.33
N ARG A 667 54.16 0.33 -27.70
CA ARG A 667 55.46 0.00 -27.07
C ARG A 667 55.65 0.68 -25.72
N ILE A 668 55.06 1.86 -25.50
CA ILE A 668 55.12 2.58 -24.21
C ILE A 668 54.12 1.96 -23.22
N ALA A 669 52.91 1.59 -23.67
CA ALA A 669 51.93 0.91 -22.83
C ALA A 669 52.39 -0.52 -22.43
N ALA A 670 53.06 -1.25 -23.34
CA ALA A 670 53.65 -2.56 -23.00
C ALA A 670 54.82 -2.44 -22.02
N ARG A 671 55.66 -1.39 -22.15
CA ARG A 671 56.80 -1.16 -21.26
C ARG A 671 56.39 -0.64 -19.88
N MET A 672 55.34 0.17 -19.76
CA MET A 672 54.78 0.57 -18.46
C MET A 672 54.03 -0.57 -17.76
N ALA A 673 53.45 -1.51 -18.52
CA ALA A 673 52.85 -2.73 -17.96
C ALA A 673 53.91 -3.78 -17.55
N GLU A 674 55.05 -3.87 -18.26
CA GLU A 674 56.20 -4.69 -17.85
C GLU A 674 56.95 -4.09 -16.66
N ASP A 675 57.20 -2.78 -16.65
CA ASP A 675 57.87 -2.08 -15.54
C ASP A 675 56.97 -2.06 -14.28
N GLY A 676 55.64 -1.97 -14.44
CA GLY A 676 54.68 -2.09 -13.35
C GLY A 676 54.55 -3.51 -12.79
N ARG A 677 54.63 -4.54 -13.65
CA ARG A 677 54.66 -5.95 -13.21
C ARG A 677 56.00 -6.35 -12.60
N ALA A 678 57.11 -5.83 -13.10
CA ALA A 678 58.45 -6.03 -12.54
C ALA A 678 58.62 -5.31 -11.19
N ALA A 679 58.06 -4.10 -11.03
CA ALA A 679 58.05 -3.39 -9.75
C ALA A 679 57.13 -4.05 -8.71
N ALA A 680 55.98 -4.60 -9.14
CA ALA A 680 55.09 -5.36 -8.27
C ALA A 680 55.66 -6.74 -7.89
N GLN A 681 56.30 -7.46 -8.81
CA GLN A 681 57.00 -8.73 -8.53
C GLN A 681 58.28 -8.53 -7.72
N ALA A 682 59.00 -7.41 -7.89
CA ALA A 682 60.15 -7.08 -7.05
C ALA A 682 59.74 -6.67 -5.64
N ARG A 683 58.56 -6.03 -5.46
CA ARG A 683 57.98 -5.77 -4.12
C ARG A 683 57.47 -7.04 -3.45
N LEU A 684 56.77 -7.90 -4.17
CA LEU A 684 56.31 -9.20 -3.68
C LEU A 684 57.48 -10.13 -3.32
N LYS A 685 58.56 -10.13 -4.12
CA LYS A 685 59.77 -10.91 -3.83
C LYS A 685 60.60 -10.31 -2.68
N ALA A 686 60.64 -8.99 -2.54
CA ALA A 686 61.25 -8.34 -1.38
C ALA A 686 60.45 -8.54 -0.07
N GLU A 687 59.13 -8.66 -0.15
CA GLU A 687 58.25 -9.00 0.99
C GLU A 687 58.28 -10.52 1.31
N GLU A 688 58.45 -11.40 0.30
CA GLU A 688 58.69 -12.83 0.50
C GLU A 688 60.09 -13.13 1.07
N ASP A 689 61.13 -12.45 0.58
CA ASP A 689 62.51 -12.62 1.08
C ASP A 689 62.70 -12.02 2.49
N ALA A 690 62.01 -10.91 2.82
CA ALA A 690 61.97 -10.36 4.19
C ALA A 690 61.16 -11.24 5.17
N GLY A 691 60.13 -11.94 4.67
CA GLY A 691 59.34 -12.91 5.43
C GLY A 691 60.03 -14.28 5.63
N ALA A 692 60.96 -14.64 4.74
CA ALA A 692 61.71 -15.90 4.81
C ALA A 692 62.85 -15.87 5.85
N ASP A 693 63.47 -14.70 6.09
CA ASP A 693 64.53 -14.55 7.11
C ASP A 693 63.97 -14.43 8.54
N LEU A 694 62.75 -13.90 8.72
CA LEU A 694 62.07 -13.87 10.02
C LEU A 694 61.47 -15.22 10.44
N ARG A 695 61.28 -16.15 9.49
CA ARG A 695 60.83 -17.53 9.77
C ARG A 695 61.94 -18.50 10.21
N LYS A 696 63.20 -18.06 10.26
CA LYS A 696 64.33 -18.88 10.75
C LYS A 696 64.87 -18.50 12.14
N GLN A 697 64.29 -17.53 12.83
CA GLN A 697 64.74 -17.10 14.17
C GLN A 697 63.70 -17.23 15.30
N ALA A 698 62.52 -17.81 15.06
CA ALA A 698 61.54 -18.08 16.10
C ALA A 698 61.00 -19.52 16.02
N VAL A 699 61.86 -20.48 16.36
CA VAL A 699 61.43 -21.81 16.84
C VAL A 699 61.90 -21.90 18.29
N GLY A 700 61.00 -21.53 19.20
CA GLY A 700 61.08 -21.85 20.61
C GLY A 700 59.76 -22.49 20.99
N GLU A 701 59.79 -23.79 21.23
CA GLU A 701 58.67 -24.56 21.77
C GLU A 701 58.23 -23.93 23.10
N GLY A 702 56.98 -23.48 23.16
CA GLY A 702 56.33 -23.00 24.37
C GLY A 702 54.93 -23.58 24.44
N GLU A 703 54.74 -24.57 25.31
CA GLU A 703 53.46 -25.18 25.63
C GLU A 703 52.42 -24.10 25.99
N ALA A 704 51.27 -24.15 25.31
CA ALA A 704 50.11 -23.35 25.68
C ALA A 704 49.58 -23.86 27.03
N THR A 705 49.85 -23.13 28.10
CA THR A 705 49.18 -23.31 29.38
C THR A 705 47.73 -22.83 29.26
N THR A 706 46.78 -23.75 29.39
CA THR A 706 45.34 -23.45 29.53
C THR A 706 45.12 -22.49 30.71
N PRO A 707 44.49 -21.32 30.51
CA PRO A 707 44.17 -20.41 31.61
C PRO A 707 43.15 -21.05 32.56
N THR A 708 43.35 -20.85 33.86
CA THR A 708 42.38 -21.18 34.92
C THR A 708 41.03 -20.52 34.61
N PRO A 709 39.89 -21.22 34.72
CA PRO A 709 38.58 -20.63 34.47
C PRO A 709 38.35 -19.42 35.40
N LEU A 710 38.07 -18.25 34.83
CA LEU A 710 37.70 -17.06 35.58
C LEU A 710 36.40 -17.33 36.38
N SER A 711 36.27 -16.74 37.56
CA SER A 711 34.98 -16.78 38.26
C SER A 711 33.91 -16.02 37.45
N PRO A 712 32.61 -16.34 37.59
CA PRO A 712 31.55 -15.60 36.89
C PRO A 712 31.58 -14.09 37.14
N GLU A 713 32.03 -13.66 38.32
CA GLU A 713 32.22 -12.25 38.66
C GLU A 713 33.39 -11.62 37.90
N GLN A 714 34.52 -12.33 37.79
CA GLN A 714 35.69 -11.90 37.03
C GLN A 714 35.41 -11.86 35.52
N GLU A 715 34.65 -12.82 35.00
CA GLU A 715 34.21 -12.86 33.59
C GLU A 715 33.25 -11.69 33.28
N ALA A 716 32.26 -11.45 34.14
CA ALA A 716 31.34 -10.32 33.99
C ALA A 716 32.07 -8.96 34.10
N ARG A 717 33.06 -8.85 34.99
CA ARG A 717 33.89 -7.64 35.11
C ARG A 717 34.75 -7.40 33.87
N HIS A 718 35.39 -8.45 33.37
CA HIS A 718 36.22 -8.36 32.16
C HIS A 718 35.38 -7.99 30.93
N ALA A 719 34.17 -8.55 30.79
CA ALA A 719 33.23 -8.18 29.74
C ALA A 719 32.77 -6.72 29.86
N LEU A 720 32.53 -6.21 31.08
CA LEU A 720 32.22 -4.79 31.31
C LEU A 720 33.37 -3.86 30.89
N ASP A 721 34.61 -4.20 31.26
CA ASP A 721 35.78 -3.41 30.85
C ASP A 721 35.92 -3.38 29.32
N MET A 722 35.75 -4.52 28.63
CA MET A 722 35.76 -4.58 27.15
C MET A 722 34.62 -3.80 26.51
N GLY A 723 33.45 -3.76 27.14
CA GLY A 723 32.30 -2.97 26.69
C GLY A 723 32.60 -1.47 26.76
N LEU A 724 33.18 -1.01 27.86
CA LEU A 724 33.57 0.39 28.06
C LEU A 724 34.65 0.83 27.06
N LEU A 725 35.63 -0.03 26.76
CA LEU A 725 36.59 0.23 25.67
C LEU A 725 35.88 0.35 24.32
N SER A 726 34.94 -0.56 24.03
CA SER A 726 34.12 -0.49 22.80
C SER A 726 33.29 0.78 22.69
N GLN A 727 32.85 1.36 23.82
CA GLN A 727 32.18 2.66 23.85
C GLN A 727 33.16 3.82 23.62
N HIS A 728 34.34 3.77 24.24
CA HIS A 728 35.34 4.83 24.16
C HIS A 728 35.82 5.11 22.72
N VAL A 729 35.96 4.08 21.87
CA VAL A 729 36.35 4.28 20.44
C VAL A 729 35.36 5.16 19.67
N TYR A 730 34.08 5.22 20.07
CA TYR A 730 33.11 6.13 19.45
C TYR A 730 33.34 7.60 19.83
N GLY A 731 34.15 7.88 20.86
CA GLY A 731 34.39 9.22 21.40
C GLY A 731 33.23 9.78 22.23
N GLU A 732 32.34 8.91 22.73
CA GLU A 732 31.15 9.31 23.48
C GLU A 732 31.38 9.54 24.98
N ASP A 733 32.43 8.96 25.56
CA ASP A 733 32.78 9.06 26.98
C ASP A 733 34.32 9.10 27.16
N PRO A 734 34.88 10.07 27.89
CA PRO A 734 36.33 10.16 28.11
C PRO A 734 36.85 9.22 29.20
N THR A 735 35.99 8.49 29.92
CA THR A 735 36.42 7.64 31.04
C THR A 735 36.82 6.24 30.57
N LEU A 736 38.06 5.83 30.91
CA LEU A 736 38.58 4.49 30.64
C LEU A 736 38.32 3.57 31.84
N PRO A 737 38.20 2.25 31.63
CA PRO A 737 38.15 1.29 32.72
C PRO A 737 39.43 1.37 33.57
N PRO A 738 39.34 1.11 34.90
CA PRO A 738 40.51 1.13 35.78
C PRO A 738 41.64 0.22 35.26
N GLY A 739 42.85 0.76 35.18
CA GLY A 739 44.04 0.02 34.73
C GLY A 739 44.30 0.01 33.23
N TYR A 740 43.45 0.66 32.42
CA TYR A 740 43.68 0.83 30.98
C TYR A 740 44.16 2.25 30.65
N SER A 741 45.06 2.35 29.68
CA SER A 741 45.48 3.61 29.07
C SER A 741 45.52 3.49 27.55
N VAL A 742 45.28 4.59 26.84
CA VAL A 742 45.45 4.63 25.37
C VAL A 742 46.94 4.61 25.05
N VAL A 743 47.35 3.76 24.11
CA VAL A 743 48.74 3.69 23.64
C VAL A 743 49.06 4.95 22.84
N SER A 744 50.10 5.68 23.24
CA SER A 744 50.48 6.93 22.57
C SER A 744 50.98 6.69 21.14
N GLN A 745 50.92 7.70 20.27
CA GLN A 745 51.43 7.59 18.89
C GLN A 745 52.92 7.22 18.84
N ASP A 746 53.71 7.69 19.80
CA ASP A 746 55.14 7.37 19.87
C ASP A 746 55.37 5.92 20.31
N GLU A 747 54.55 5.42 21.25
CA GLU A 747 54.58 4.03 21.68
C GLU A 747 54.10 3.07 20.58
N LEU A 748 53.10 3.45 19.78
CA LEU A 748 52.71 2.71 18.58
C LEU A 748 53.84 2.62 17.56
N ARG A 749 54.55 3.72 17.31
CA ARG A 749 55.73 3.72 16.43
C ARG A 749 56.87 2.85 16.98
N MET A 750 57.07 2.85 18.30
CA MET A 750 58.05 1.96 18.96
C MET A 750 57.67 0.48 18.79
N LEU A 751 56.37 0.17 18.75
CA LEU A 751 55.84 -1.17 18.44
C LEU A 751 55.85 -1.49 16.93
N GLY A 752 56.30 -0.56 16.07
CA GLY A 752 56.29 -0.74 14.62
C GLY A 752 54.92 -0.55 13.95
N ILE A 753 53.93 -0.04 14.69
CA ILE A 753 52.58 0.21 14.21
C ILE A 753 52.48 1.63 13.69
N ASN A 754 52.04 1.80 12.45
CA ASN A 754 51.84 3.12 11.87
C ASN A 754 50.56 3.76 12.48
N PRO A 755 50.64 4.90 13.22
CA PRO A 755 49.46 5.50 13.84
C PRO A 755 48.34 5.87 12.85
N SER A 756 48.68 6.12 11.57
CA SER A 756 47.67 6.39 10.52
C SER A 756 46.85 5.16 10.12
N SER A 757 47.29 3.95 10.47
CA SER A 757 46.51 2.72 10.23
C SER A 757 45.29 2.59 11.15
N LEU A 758 45.27 3.33 12.26
CA LEU A 758 44.18 3.32 13.25
C LEU A 758 43.01 4.22 12.85
N ASN A 759 43.19 5.11 11.88
CA ASN A 759 42.14 6.02 11.44
C ASN A 759 42.30 6.33 9.95
N ASP A 760 41.45 5.73 9.12
CA ASP A 760 41.38 6.01 7.70
C ASP A 760 40.12 6.85 7.39
N PRO A 761 40.26 8.17 7.16
CA PRO A 761 39.13 9.04 6.86
C PRO A 761 38.48 8.75 5.50
N LYS A 762 39.13 7.99 4.60
CA LYS A 762 38.55 7.63 3.29
C LYS A 762 37.54 6.51 3.40
N THR A 763 37.83 5.50 4.21
CA THR A 763 36.92 4.38 4.46
C THR A 763 36.02 4.63 5.67
N ASN A 764 36.32 5.63 6.51
CA ASN A 764 35.72 5.83 7.85
C ASN A 764 36.07 4.69 8.83
N PHE A 765 37.16 3.95 8.54
CA PHE A 765 37.70 2.96 9.46
C PHE A 765 38.35 3.65 10.65
N ARG A 766 38.02 3.19 11.86
CA ARG A 766 38.62 3.69 13.10
C ARG A 766 38.82 2.56 14.10
N ALA A 767 40.01 2.51 14.67
CA ALA A 767 40.40 1.64 15.77
C ALA A 767 41.18 2.44 16.82
N GLU A 768 41.23 1.94 18.04
CA GLU A 768 42.05 2.50 19.12
C GLU A 768 42.77 1.34 19.82
N VAL A 769 44.01 1.55 20.24
CA VAL A 769 44.80 0.55 20.96
C VAL A 769 44.94 0.97 22.42
N TYR A 770 44.59 0.07 23.31
CA TYR A 770 44.71 0.23 24.75
C TYR A 770 45.78 -0.70 25.29
N LYS A 771 46.46 -0.27 26.34
CA LYS A 771 47.35 -1.11 27.13
C LYS A 771 46.85 -1.23 28.57
N LYS A 772 47.03 -2.41 29.14
CA LYS A 772 46.84 -2.71 30.55
C LYS A 772 48.14 -3.25 31.11
N ASP A 773 48.58 -2.68 32.22
CA ASP A 773 49.80 -3.15 32.89
C ASP A 773 49.50 -4.50 33.58
N GLY A 774 50.05 -5.58 33.01
CA GLY A 774 49.92 -6.95 33.53
C GLY A 774 51.15 -7.39 34.32
N ILE A 775 51.01 -8.47 35.09
CA ILE A 775 52.08 -9.05 35.92
C ILE A 775 53.24 -9.56 35.04
N ASP A 776 52.94 -10.05 33.83
CA ASP A 776 53.91 -10.58 32.87
C ASP A 776 54.26 -9.58 31.74
N GLY A 777 54.03 -8.27 31.95
CA GLY A 777 54.21 -7.20 30.96
C GLY A 777 52.89 -6.64 30.42
N PRO A 778 52.95 -5.61 29.55
CA PRO A 778 51.75 -4.95 29.04
C PRO A 778 50.93 -5.87 28.14
N GLU A 779 49.63 -5.93 28.40
CA GLU A 779 48.62 -6.57 27.54
C GLU A 779 47.94 -5.50 26.69
N TYR A 780 47.71 -5.80 25.41
CA TYR A 780 47.13 -4.86 24.47
C TYR A 780 45.72 -5.26 24.05
N VAL A 781 44.85 -4.27 23.88
CA VAL A 781 43.49 -4.46 23.37
C VAL A 781 43.28 -3.53 22.19
N VAL A 782 42.90 -4.08 21.05
CA VAL A 782 42.49 -3.27 19.89
C VAL A 782 40.97 -3.25 19.84
N ALA A 783 40.40 -2.05 19.94
CA ALA A 783 38.96 -1.86 19.85
C ALA A 783 38.60 -1.21 18.51
N TYR A 784 37.66 -1.82 17.79
CA TYR A 784 37.22 -1.32 16.49
C TYR A 784 35.89 -0.56 16.60
N ARG A 785 35.81 0.59 15.91
CA ARG A 785 34.58 1.37 15.84
C ARG A 785 33.63 0.75 14.83
N GLY A 786 32.39 0.50 15.26
CA GLY A 786 31.30 0.13 14.36
C GLY A 786 30.57 1.34 13.79
N THR A 787 29.60 1.08 12.92
CA THR A 787 28.74 2.11 12.32
C THR A 787 27.79 2.71 13.38
N ASP A 788 27.64 4.04 13.35
CA ASP A 788 26.66 4.76 14.16
C ASP A 788 25.28 4.70 13.49
N PHE A 789 24.32 3.99 14.10
CA PHE A 789 22.98 3.78 13.55
C PHE A 789 22.11 5.07 13.51
N SER A 790 22.58 6.18 14.09
CA SER A 790 21.89 7.48 14.00
C SER A 790 22.11 8.20 12.66
N LYS A 791 23.06 7.75 11.83
CA LYS A 791 23.36 8.32 10.51
C LYS A 791 22.94 7.34 9.41
N PHE A 792 21.72 7.53 8.91
CA PHE A 792 21.05 6.67 7.92
C PHE A 792 21.82 6.43 6.61
N ALA A 793 22.83 7.24 6.30
CA ALA A 793 23.67 7.10 5.11
C ALA A 793 24.74 5.99 5.25
N ASP A 794 25.29 5.76 6.45
CA ASP A 794 26.43 4.84 6.64
C ASP A 794 26.02 3.35 6.68
N ILE A 795 24.72 3.06 6.71
CA ILE A 795 24.16 1.70 6.76
C ILE A 795 24.13 1.04 5.37
N LYS A 796 23.90 1.83 4.31
CA LYS A 796 23.78 1.31 2.94
C LYS A 796 25.14 0.85 2.38
N ASP A 797 26.21 1.58 2.68
CA ASP A 797 27.56 1.28 2.20
C ASP A 797 28.23 0.14 2.99
N ASN A 798 27.75 -0.17 4.20
CA ASN A 798 28.32 -1.21 5.08
C ASN A 798 27.54 -2.54 5.12
N ALA A 799 26.32 -2.60 4.56
CA ALA A 799 25.47 -3.80 4.57
C ALA A 799 25.93 -4.92 3.61
N LEU A 800 26.93 -4.66 2.76
CA LEU A 800 27.45 -5.58 1.75
C LEU A 800 28.11 -6.86 2.31
N GLN A 801 28.49 -6.88 3.58
CA GLN A 801 29.17 -8.05 4.14
C GLN A 801 28.21 -9.19 4.56
N ALA A 802 26.92 -8.90 4.71
CA ALA A 802 25.88 -9.89 4.96
C ALA A 802 25.81 -11.00 3.89
N PHE A 803 26.30 -10.70 2.68
CA PHE A 803 26.20 -11.52 1.48
C PHE A 803 27.58 -11.90 0.89
N GLY A 804 28.65 -11.83 1.69
CA GLY A 804 29.97 -12.34 1.28
C GLY A 804 30.80 -11.44 0.35
N ALA A 805 30.46 -10.16 0.16
CA ALA A 805 31.29 -9.23 -0.61
C ALA A 805 32.52 -8.76 0.20
N GLU A 806 33.70 -8.74 -0.42
CA GLU A 806 34.94 -8.23 0.20
C GLU A 806 34.77 -6.76 0.62
N ASN A 807 34.93 -6.47 1.92
CA ASN A 807 34.85 -5.12 2.46
C ASN A 807 36.23 -4.65 2.94
N GLU A 808 36.67 -3.47 2.47
CA GLU A 808 37.95 -2.86 2.82
C GLU A 808 38.14 -2.66 4.34
N HIS A 809 37.06 -2.46 5.10
CA HIS A 809 37.11 -2.37 6.57
C HIS A 809 37.66 -3.63 7.24
N TYR A 810 37.27 -4.81 6.75
CA TYR A 810 37.73 -6.08 7.30
C TYR A 810 39.18 -6.35 6.92
N LYS A 811 39.59 -5.99 5.70
CA LYS A 811 41.00 -6.08 5.26
C LYS A 811 41.89 -5.18 6.13
N GLN A 812 41.46 -3.95 6.41
CA GLN A 812 42.16 -3.00 7.28
C GLN A 812 42.23 -3.52 8.73
N ALA A 813 41.13 -4.05 9.28
CA ALA A 813 41.10 -4.65 10.61
C ALA A 813 42.04 -5.85 10.73
N ILE A 814 42.00 -6.78 9.76
CA ILE A 814 42.84 -7.98 9.77
C ILE A 814 44.33 -7.62 9.63
N LYS A 815 44.65 -6.65 8.77
CA LYS A 815 46.02 -6.16 8.63
C LYS A 815 46.55 -5.60 9.96
N LEU A 816 45.80 -4.70 10.59
CA LEU A 816 46.16 -4.14 11.90
C LEU A 816 46.28 -5.24 12.97
N ALA A 817 45.37 -6.20 12.98
CA ALA A 817 45.39 -7.32 13.92
C ALA A 817 46.66 -8.17 13.79
N ARG A 818 47.07 -8.49 12.56
CA ARG A 818 48.30 -9.24 12.29
C ARG A 818 49.55 -8.45 12.70
N GLU A 819 49.60 -7.16 12.38
CA GLU A 819 50.68 -6.26 12.80
C GLU A 819 50.77 -6.18 14.33
N MET A 820 49.65 -5.99 15.02
CA MET A 820 49.59 -5.95 16.49
C MET A 820 49.95 -7.29 17.13
N ASN A 821 49.51 -8.41 16.57
CA ASN A 821 49.83 -9.75 17.08
C ASN A 821 51.35 -10.03 17.00
N ILE A 822 51.99 -9.61 15.92
CA ILE A 822 53.46 -9.71 15.76
C ILE A 822 54.15 -8.75 16.73
N ALA A 823 53.75 -7.47 16.75
CA ALA A 823 54.38 -6.42 17.56
C ALA A 823 54.31 -6.70 19.07
N THR A 824 53.27 -7.39 19.53
CA THR A 824 53.04 -7.68 20.96
C THR A 824 53.44 -9.10 21.36
N ASN A 825 54.08 -9.85 20.45
CA ASN A 825 54.40 -11.27 20.63
C ASN A 825 53.18 -12.10 21.09
N GLY A 826 52.01 -11.80 20.51
CA GLY A 826 50.76 -12.48 20.80
C GLY A 826 50.02 -12.01 22.06
N LYS A 827 50.46 -10.95 22.75
CA LYS A 827 49.77 -10.36 23.90
C LYS A 827 48.73 -9.30 23.47
N VAL A 828 47.84 -9.67 22.56
CA VAL A 828 46.77 -8.81 22.07
C VAL A 828 45.42 -9.50 22.09
N SER A 829 44.36 -8.76 22.43
CA SER A 829 42.96 -9.18 22.28
C SER A 829 42.14 -8.13 21.53
N PHE A 830 40.95 -8.51 21.08
CA PHE A 830 40.09 -7.65 20.24
C PHE A 830 38.72 -7.40 20.85
N THR A 831 38.18 -6.19 20.64
CA THR A 831 36.83 -5.85 21.08
C THR A 831 36.12 -4.92 20.11
N GLY A 832 34.79 -4.90 20.16
CA GLY A 832 34.01 -3.99 19.33
C GLY A 832 32.50 -4.20 19.43
N HIS A 833 31.77 -3.17 19.02
CA HIS A 833 30.31 -3.14 19.00
C HIS A 833 29.77 -3.08 17.56
N SER A 834 28.67 -3.79 17.28
CA SER A 834 28.04 -3.81 15.95
C SER A 834 29.01 -4.27 14.85
N LEU A 835 29.21 -3.49 13.78
CA LEU A 835 30.21 -3.74 12.73
C LEU A 835 31.63 -3.86 13.31
N GLY A 836 31.94 -3.08 14.36
CA GLY A 836 33.21 -3.18 15.09
C GLY A 836 33.39 -4.53 15.77
N GLY A 837 32.30 -5.13 16.27
CA GLY A 837 32.31 -6.48 16.82
C GLY A 837 32.53 -7.55 15.75
N GLY A 838 32.00 -7.34 14.53
CA GLY A 838 32.30 -8.19 13.38
C GLY A 838 33.78 -8.12 13.00
N MET A 839 34.36 -6.92 12.90
CA MET A 839 35.80 -6.72 12.66
C MET A 839 36.69 -7.34 13.74
N ALA A 840 36.32 -7.20 15.02
CA ALA A 840 37.00 -7.85 16.13
C ALA A 840 36.97 -9.39 16.03
N SER A 841 35.83 -9.95 15.61
CA SER A 841 35.69 -11.39 15.38
C SER A 841 36.59 -11.86 14.23
N ALA A 842 36.68 -11.08 13.13
CA ALA A 842 37.55 -11.42 12.01
C ALA A 842 39.04 -11.30 12.38
N ALA A 843 39.41 -10.29 13.17
CA ALA A 843 40.75 -10.13 13.72
C ALA A 843 41.15 -11.33 14.60
N ALA A 844 40.23 -11.83 15.42
CA ALA A 844 40.42 -13.04 16.22
C ALA A 844 40.66 -14.26 15.32
N VAL A 845 39.80 -14.51 14.33
CA VAL A 845 39.96 -15.60 13.36
C VAL A 845 41.31 -15.53 12.63
N ALA A 846 41.73 -14.33 12.24
CA ALA A 846 42.96 -14.13 11.47
C ALA A 846 44.27 -14.28 12.28
N THR A 847 44.20 -14.24 13.61
CA THR A 847 45.39 -14.22 14.50
C THR A 847 45.40 -15.33 15.54
N GLY A 848 44.26 -16.02 15.76
CA GLY A 848 44.09 -17.02 16.81
C GLY A 848 44.05 -16.43 18.22
N ARG A 849 43.80 -15.11 18.36
CA ARG A 849 43.78 -14.39 19.65
C ARG A 849 42.34 -14.13 20.11
N PRO A 850 42.11 -13.98 21.44
CA PRO A 850 40.75 -13.88 21.96
C PRO A 850 40.05 -12.57 21.59
N ALA A 851 38.71 -12.63 21.48
CA ALA A 851 37.87 -11.45 21.30
C ALA A 851 36.58 -11.48 22.13
N ILE A 852 36.20 -10.31 22.65
CA ILE A 852 34.90 -10.09 23.28
C ILE A 852 34.13 -9.05 22.48
N THR A 853 32.92 -9.39 22.04
CA THR A 853 32.16 -8.55 21.10
C THR A 853 30.75 -8.29 21.61
N PHE A 854 30.15 -7.18 21.17
CA PHE A 854 28.87 -6.69 21.70
C PHE A 854 27.88 -6.36 20.60
N ASN A 855 26.67 -6.94 20.65
CA ASN A 855 25.64 -6.85 19.60
C ASN A 855 26.29 -6.94 18.19
N ALA A 856 27.19 -7.92 18.01
CA ALA A 856 28.12 -7.94 16.89
C ALA A 856 27.44 -8.36 15.57
N ALA A 857 27.91 -7.79 14.46
CA ALA A 857 27.61 -8.32 13.15
C ALA A 857 28.19 -9.74 13.00
N GLY A 858 27.46 -10.65 12.36
CA GLY A 858 27.95 -11.99 12.08
C GLY A 858 29.05 -12.00 11.02
N LEU A 859 29.90 -13.02 11.06
CA LEU A 859 30.91 -13.26 10.04
C LEU A 859 30.36 -14.22 8.99
N HIS A 860 30.47 -13.83 7.72
CA HIS A 860 30.15 -14.72 6.61
C HIS A 860 31.11 -15.93 6.59
N PRO A 861 30.64 -17.15 6.28
CA PRO A 861 31.49 -18.34 6.18
C PRO A 861 32.72 -18.15 5.29
N ASP A 862 32.58 -17.43 4.17
CA ASP A 862 33.70 -17.16 3.26
C ASP A 862 34.76 -16.23 3.87
N THR A 863 34.37 -15.28 4.72
CA THR A 863 35.32 -14.44 5.47
C THR A 863 36.07 -15.29 6.50
N VAL A 864 35.40 -16.25 7.14
CA VAL A 864 36.06 -17.17 8.06
C VAL A 864 37.03 -18.07 7.30
N ALA A 865 36.61 -18.64 6.17
CA ALA A 865 37.43 -19.50 5.33
C ALA A 865 38.65 -18.78 4.73
N ALA A 866 38.50 -17.51 4.33
CA ALA A 866 39.57 -16.71 3.73
C ALA A 866 40.69 -16.34 4.71
N TYR A 867 40.43 -16.36 6.02
CA TYR A 867 41.36 -15.84 7.03
C TYR A 867 41.64 -16.80 8.20
N SER A 868 41.12 -18.02 8.19
CA SER A 868 41.32 -19.03 9.24
C SER A 868 42.69 -19.75 9.13
N ASP A 869 43.77 -18.99 9.00
CA ASP A 869 45.15 -19.51 8.92
C ASP A 869 45.75 -19.82 10.31
N ALA A 870 45.01 -19.53 11.40
CA ALA A 870 45.45 -19.62 12.79
C ALA A 870 44.61 -20.63 13.62
N PRO A 871 45.07 -21.09 14.80
CA PRO A 871 44.28 -21.95 15.69
C PRO A 871 42.93 -21.32 16.06
N PRO A 872 41.90 -22.11 16.42
CA PRO A 872 40.58 -21.60 16.74
C PRO A 872 40.64 -20.51 17.82
N ALA A 873 40.19 -19.31 17.49
CA ALA A 873 40.18 -18.19 18.41
C ALA A 873 39.01 -18.30 19.40
N ASP A 874 39.26 -17.97 20.68
CA ASP A 874 38.21 -17.86 21.69
C ASP A 874 37.45 -16.54 21.53
N VAL A 875 36.24 -16.60 20.98
CA VAL A 875 35.37 -15.44 20.75
C VAL A 875 34.12 -15.57 21.60
N THR A 876 33.86 -14.60 22.47
CA THR A 876 32.60 -14.49 23.23
C THR A 876 31.80 -13.27 22.75
N ALA A 877 30.56 -13.50 22.31
CA ALA A 877 29.69 -12.48 21.74
C ALA A 877 28.49 -12.20 22.67
N TYR A 878 28.53 -11.08 23.39
CA TYR A 878 27.43 -10.62 24.22
C TYR A 878 26.38 -9.90 23.39
N TYR A 879 25.10 -10.18 23.64
CA TYR A 879 24.00 -9.51 22.96
C TYR A 879 22.82 -9.24 23.90
N VAL A 880 22.05 -8.19 23.62
CA VAL A 880 20.81 -7.89 24.33
C VAL A 880 19.64 -8.61 23.65
N PRO A 881 18.88 -9.49 24.32
CA PRO A 881 17.71 -10.13 23.70
C PRO A 881 16.73 -9.12 23.10
N GLY A 882 16.22 -9.40 21.90
CA GLY A 882 15.25 -8.53 21.22
C GLY A 882 15.86 -7.28 20.57
N GLU A 883 17.19 -7.13 20.56
CA GLU A 883 17.83 -6.05 19.78
C GLU A 883 17.80 -6.35 18.28
N PHE A 884 18.01 -5.30 17.50
CA PHE A 884 17.83 -5.30 16.05
C PHE A 884 18.60 -6.43 15.31
N LEU A 885 19.91 -6.58 15.53
CA LEU A 885 20.74 -7.58 14.85
C LEU A 885 20.46 -8.99 15.33
N SER A 886 20.33 -9.24 16.64
CA SER A 886 20.02 -10.57 17.18
C SER A 886 18.65 -11.06 16.72
N ASN A 887 17.63 -10.21 16.67
CA ASN A 887 16.31 -10.58 16.12
C ASN A 887 16.40 -11.03 14.66
N VAL A 888 17.20 -10.34 13.86
CA VAL A 888 17.42 -10.67 12.44
C VAL A 888 18.27 -11.94 12.29
N GLN A 889 19.22 -12.19 13.19
CA GLN A 889 20.10 -13.36 13.20
C GLN A 889 19.43 -14.63 13.80
N ASP A 890 18.41 -14.48 14.64
CA ASP A 890 17.77 -15.58 15.37
C ASP A 890 16.43 -16.05 14.81
N ASN A 891 15.66 -15.18 14.13
CA ASN A 891 14.36 -15.55 13.57
C ASN A 891 14.47 -16.17 12.16
N ARG A 892 14.14 -17.47 12.07
CA ARG A 892 13.99 -18.19 10.80
C ARG A 892 12.65 -17.93 10.09
N GLU A 893 11.67 -17.36 10.78
CA GLU A 893 10.30 -17.12 10.28
C GLU A 893 10.03 -15.68 9.81
N LEU A 894 11.06 -14.84 9.69
CA LEU A 894 10.92 -13.52 9.04
C LEU A 894 10.89 -13.65 7.50
N VAL A 895 10.14 -14.63 6.98
CA VAL A 895 9.64 -14.63 5.60
C VAL A 895 8.41 -13.72 5.60
N LEU A 896 8.64 -12.44 5.29
CA LEU A 896 7.69 -11.50 4.68
C LEU A 896 6.19 -11.79 4.88
N ALA A 897 5.69 -11.70 6.11
CA ALA A 897 4.30 -11.34 6.38
C ALA A 897 4.20 -9.81 6.47
N VAL A 898 4.55 -9.13 5.37
CA VAL A 898 4.22 -7.72 5.16
C VAL A 898 3.07 -7.70 4.16
N PRO A 899 1.87 -7.22 4.53
CA PRO A 899 0.78 -7.03 3.58
C PRO A 899 1.30 -6.15 2.45
N SER A 900 1.01 -6.51 1.19
CA SER A 900 1.43 -5.83 -0.03
C SER A 900 1.04 -4.35 -0.14
N SER A 901 0.37 -3.78 0.88
CA SER A 901 -0.07 -2.39 0.98
C SER A 901 0.87 -1.46 1.77
N LEU A 902 2.08 -1.88 2.17
CA LEU A 902 2.99 -1.10 3.02
C LEU A 902 4.44 -0.98 2.50
N VAL A 903 4.64 -0.99 1.17
CA VAL A 903 5.98 -0.73 0.57
C VAL A 903 6.08 0.70 0.09
N VAL A 904 5.75 1.68 0.94
CA VAL A 904 6.12 3.07 0.65
C VAL A 904 6.42 3.82 1.94
N GLY A 905 7.69 4.22 2.07
CA GLY A 905 8.05 5.31 2.96
C GLY A 905 8.60 4.94 4.34
N ALA A 906 9.87 4.52 4.35
CA ALA A 906 10.84 4.72 5.42
C ALA A 906 10.39 4.51 6.89
N VAL A 907 10.30 3.26 7.36
CA VAL A 907 10.64 2.91 8.76
C VAL A 907 11.13 1.45 8.91
N ASN A 908 12.14 1.00 8.15
CA ASN A 908 13.01 -0.10 8.58
C ASN A 908 14.27 -0.17 7.66
N PRO A 909 15.48 0.19 8.13
CA PRO A 909 16.70 0.22 7.32
C PRO A 909 17.08 -1.11 6.65
N TRP A 910 16.57 -2.25 7.12
CA TRP A 910 16.92 -3.58 6.60
C TRP A 910 15.88 -4.20 5.67
N ALA A 911 14.64 -3.71 5.68
CA ALA A 911 13.63 -4.14 4.70
C ALA A 911 14.05 -3.74 3.27
N GLY A 912 14.77 -2.61 3.12
CA GLY A 912 15.34 -2.18 1.85
C GLY A 912 16.53 -3.02 1.37
N VAL A 913 17.31 -3.62 2.30
CA VAL A 913 18.42 -4.52 1.97
C VAL A 913 17.88 -5.89 1.54
N ALA A 914 16.83 -6.40 2.22
CA ALA A 914 16.16 -7.63 1.81
C ALA A 914 15.40 -7.47 0.47
N ALA A 915 14.75 -6.33 0.23
CA ALA A 915 14.00 -6.08 -1.01
C ALA A 915 14.90 -5.84 -2.24
N GLY A 916 16.10 -5.30 -2.05
CA GLY A 916 17.07 -5.07 -3.13
C GLY A 916 17.77 -6.33 -3.66
N LEU A 917 17.67 -7.46 -2.95
CA LEU A 917 18.31 -8.73 -3.30
C LEU A 917 17.36 -9.80 -3.86
N TYR A 918 16.05 -9.55 -3.92
CA TYR A 918 15.09 -10.48 -4.53
C TYR A 918 15.01 -10.37 -6.06
N VAL A 919 15.67 -9.38 -6.66
CA VAL A 919 15.56 -9.06 -8.09
C VAL A 919 16.87 -9.42 -8.80
N GLY A 920 17.25 -10.70 -8.82
CA GLY A 920 18.43 -11.09 -9.60
C GLY A 920 19.10 -12.44 -9.35
N SER A 921 18.37 -13.54 -9.17
CA SER A 921 18.94 -14.89 -9.39
C SER A 921 17.84 -15.94 -9.51
N ASP A 922 18.07 -16.93 -10.37
CA ASP A 922 17.20 -18.09 -10.58
C ASP A 922 16.77 -18.77 -9.27
N SER A 923 15.51 -19.18 -9.24
CA SER A 923 14.68 -19.46 -8.06
C SER A 923 14.94 -20.78 -7.32
N GLU A 924 16.18 -21.29 -7.27
CA GLU A 924 16.52 -22.49 -6.49
C GLU A 924 17.80 -22.39 -5.65
N ALA A 925 18.48 -21.23 -5.60
CA ALA A 925 19.60 -21.00 -4.69
C ALA A 925 19.32 -19.78 -3.78
N LEU A 926 19.63 -19.92 -2.49
CA LEU A 926 19.73 -18.87 -1.44
C LEU A 926 18.49 -18.61 -0.56
N GLY A 927 18.25 -19.53 0.39
CA GLY A 927 17.71 -19.19 1.71
C GLY A 927 18.80 -18.61 2.62
N ALA A 928 19.40 -17.47 2.25
CA ALA A 928 20.52 -16.89 3.00
C ALA A 928 20.03 -16.10 4.22
N THR A 929 20.05 -16.75 5.39
CA THR A 929 19.98 -16.06 6.69
C THR A 929 21.25 -15.24 6.91
N LEU A 930 21.13 -14.03 7.48
CA LEU A 930 22.28 -13.30 7.99
C LEU A 930 23.07 -14.18 8.98
N PRO A 931 24.40 -14.29 8.84
CA PRO A 931 25.20 -15.09 9.77
C PRO A 931 25.02 -14.54 11.19
N ARG A 932 24.94 -15.46 12.17
CA ARG A 932 24.94 -15.11 13.59
C ARG A 932 26.30 -14.54 13.99
N ALA A 933 26.33 -13.74 15.06
CA ALA A 933 27.57 -13.32 15.70
C ALA A 933 28.50 -14.54 15.92
N TYR A 934 29.76 -14.40 15.50
CA TYR A 934 30.75 -15.48 15.53
C TYR A 934 31.22 -15.75 16.97
N GLY A 935 31.40 -17.02 17.33
CA GLY A 935 31.82 -17.44 18.67
C GLY A 935 30.68 -17.83 19.62
N ARG A 936 31.01 -17.96 20.91
CA ARG A 936 30.07 -18.31 21.99
C ARG A 936 29.16 -17.13 22.31
N ARG A 937 27.87 -17.24 22.01
CA ARG A 937 26.89 -16.19 22.27
C ARG A 937 26.38 -16.20 23.71
N VAL A 938 26.37 -15.04 24.35
CA VAL A 938 25.90 -14.86 25.74
C VAL A 938 24.83 -13.76 25.76
N ALA A 939 23.62 -14.11 26.20
CA ALA A 939 22.53 -13.15 26.35
C ALA A 939 22.76 -12.31 27.61
N LEU A 940 22.67 -10.98 27.49
CA LEU A 940 22.69 -10.07 28.63
C LEU A 940 21.30 -10.00 29.30
N PRO A 941 21.23 -9.88 30.63
CA PRO A 941 19.97 -9.68 31.34
C PRO A 941 19.32 -8.36 30.88
N GLU A 942 17.99 -8.35 30.74
CA GLU A 942 17.28 -7.18 30.23
C GLU A 942 17.60 -5.92 31.06
N PRO A 943 18.06 -4.83 30.43
CA PRO A 943 18.54 -3.65 31.15
C PRO A 943 17.41 -2.72 31.63
N PHE A 944 16.14 -3.10 31.45
CA PHE A 944 14.97 -2.29 31.78
C PHE A 944 14.31 -2.82 33.07
N ASP A 945 14.04 -1.91 34.03
CA ASP A 945 13.21 -2.23 35.20
C ASP A 945 11.76 -2.44 34.74
N GLU A 946 11.09 -3.43 35.32
CA GLU A 946 9.71 -3.82 34.99
C GLU A 946 8.66 -2.70 35.22
N ASP A 947 9.05 -1.58 35.84
CA ASP A 947 8.16 -0.47 36.21
C ASP A 947 8.26 0.79 35.31
N ALA A 948 9.06 0.79 34.24
CA ALA A 948 9.21 1.98 33.38
C ALA A 948 8.20 1.99 32.19
N SER A 949 7.01 2.54 32.43
CA SER A 949 5.96 2.74 31.42
C SER A 949 6.17 3.98 30.53
N TRP A 950 6.96 3.90 29.46
CA TRP A 950 6.94 4.89 28.37
C TRP A 950 7.25 4.27 26.99
N LEU A 951 6.57 4.78 25.95
CA LEU A 951 6.59 4.45 24.51
C LEU A 951 7.99 4.47 23.84
N ASP A 952 8.93 3.63 24.23
CA ASP A 952 10.28 3.58 23.61
C ASP A 952 10.76 2.15 23.31
N ASP A 953 9.84 1.30 22.85
CA ASP A 953 10.09 -0.10 22.49
C ASP A 953 10.71 -0.25 21.09
N ASN A 954 11.78 0.52 20.85
CA ASN A 954 12.49 0.51 19.57
C ASN A 954 13.73 -0.39 19.67
N SER A 955 13.78 -1.47 18.89
CA SER A 955 14.93 -2.38 18.80
C SER A 955 16.26 -1.66 18.48
N PHE A 956 16.20 -0.48 17.84
CA PHE A 956 17.37 0.37 17.58
C PHE A 956 17.92 1.07 18.83
N GLN A 957 17.09 1.36 19.83
CA GLN A 957 17.57 1.89 21.12
C GLN A 957 18.26 0.79 21.93
N ARG A 958 17.73 -0.44 21.88
CA ARG A 958 18.36 -1.63 22.51
C ARG A 958 19.70 -1.99 21.85
N HIS A 959 19.86 -1.67 20.56
CA HIS A 959 21.12 -1.89 19.82
C HIS A 959 22.26 -0.96 20.23
N ARG A 960 22.01 0.18 20.89
CA ARG A 960 23.10 1.13 21.25
C ARG A 960 24.07 0.52 22.28
N ILE A 961 25.36 0.87 22.16
CA ILE A 961 26.40 0.42 23.10
C ILE A 961 26.05 0.73 24.56
N LYS A 962 25.41 1.87 24.84
CA LYS A 962 24.93 2.23 26.20
C LYS A 962 23.98 1.20 26.80
N SER A 963 23.14 0.57 25.99
CA SER A 963 22.20 -0.47 26.44
C SER A 963 22.95 -1.77 26.78
N VAL A 964 23.98 -2.10 26.02
CA VAL A 964 24.90 -3.21 26.33
C VAL A 964 25.63 -2.96 27.65
N ILE A 965 26.17 -1.75 27.87
CA ILE A 965 26.85 -1.40 29.13
C ILE A 965 25.93 -1.59 30.33
N LYS A 966 24.68 -1.10 30.26
CA LYS A 966 23.70 -1.32 31.33
C LYS A 966 23.42 -2.81 31.60
N GLY A 967 23.33 -3.61 30.54
CA GLY A 967 23.17 -5.07 30.64
C GLY A 967 24.38 -5.75 31.30
N LEU A 968 25.60 -5.33 30.95
CA LEU A 968 26.85 -5.81 31.56
C LEU A 968 26.99 -5.40 33.03
N GLU A 969 26.63 -4.17 33.37
CA GLU A 969 26.59 -3.72 34.77
C GLU A 969 25.60 -4.55 35.59
N LYS A 970 24.41 -4.86 35.03
CA LYS A 970 23.42 -5.73 35.67
C LYS A 970 23.95 -7.17 35.80
N ALA A 971 24.61 -7.71 34.78
CA ALA A 971 25.24 -9.02 34.84
C ALA A 971 26.36 -9.08 35.90
N HIS A 972 27.21 -8.05 36.00
CA HIS A 972 28.26 -7.95 37.02
C HIS A 972 27.66 -7.83 38.43
N ARG A 973 26.62 -7.01 38.63
CA ARG A 973 25.89 -6.93 39.91
C ARG A 973 25.28 -8.26 40.31
N ASN A 974 24.66 -8.97 39.35
CA ASN A 974 24.06 -10.29 39.60
C ASN A 974 25.13 -11.35 39.92
N ALA A 975 26.30 -11.31 39.27
CA ALA A 975 27.41 -12.22 39.54
C ALA A 975 28.05 -11.98 40.91
N GLY A 976 28.09 -10.73 41.39
CA GLY A 976 28.50 -10.37 42.76
C GLY A 976 27.41 -10.62 43.83
N GLY A 977 26.21 -11.02 43.41
CA GLY A 977 25.01 -11.18 44.24
C GLY A 977 24.87 -12.53 44.98
N VAL A 978 25.94 -13.31 45.12
CA VAL A 978 26.00 -14.40 46.12
C VAL A 978 26.58 -13.84 47.42
N SER A 979 25.87 -12.88 48.02
CA SER A 979 26.04 -12.40 49.40
C SER A 979 25.18 -11.13 49.62
N ARG A 980 23.86 -11.30 49.72
CA ARG A 980 23.03 -10.61 50.72
C ARG A 980 21.67 -11.26 50.84
#